data_AF-A0A1N5WBP8-F1
#
_entry.id   AF-A0A1N5WBP8-F1
#
_cell.length_a   1.000
_cell.length_b   1.000
_cell.length_c   1.000
_cell.angle_alpha   90.00
_cell.angle_beta   90.00
_cell.angle_gamma   90.00
#
_symmetry.space_group_name_H-M   'P 1'
#
loop_
_entity.id
_entity.type
_entity.pdbx_description
1 polymer ?
#
loop_
_entity_poly.entity_id
_entity_poly.type
_entity_poly.pdbx_seq_one_letter_code
_entity_poly.pdbx_strand_id
1 'polypeptide(L)'
;MAFTTLAALPAHAADALPAHAAEEPEWQGEVLGTGETDLRPEVVAGAFGDVANAEALTAGGSGSATLTWDGTGVAPYVILDYGPVVGGLPYFTVESTSGDVGVRTAYSESLKYVIRKNESQLVKAASAGAETVYVTNTTQMTVGQSLLIGTGENQESATILAVGQAAVTTTAFAPIAAGATNVEVTTTANLPVGAELLIGSGAAQQSVTITAVGRTSSQTTLVADASAGATNIKVASVVGRQVGDVLDVGGENVTVTSVGTAGAAGTGLGVTALTANHVATSPVIFHGSGLSFTPAVTAAFDAGTTLRNPRTGVTVSPLTKDHATDSAVTSSPGNVVGDNAGYLGAGVGSPRNRVTQVSGAGTYTTPANALQGGIRFHAVTLTTPGTVSISDVGVVSKFPNYGPDDYKGWFLSSDEVLNDIWYTGAYTVDTNMVPAGAQNNSTFPVILDGAKRDRRIWAGDLFNAGRSTYTAFGYGPQGSEYISNSIGVLGSRQAANGSVPGESANWTSVPAVAQFYSTAYSIYFPVGLVDNYRYTGDLDFAISQYGRLRAQMDYNLSLTNADGLIVTTSGSDGRDWDFYDGGRAGTVTATNVLYYRALSEAAWLAGHMIENVPTNAEAATWAADKAAWEARANQVKASINATLFDAERGVYRMSNVNTGNKSGNAVPQDANSMAVLWGVAPEEKVSGILDYLKNNLWGEQGPQPFSPDANNSTLISTHISGFELAARYEAGNTEDALALTKTLWARMANPSDPFYTGAFWENHQQNGDLTDANKSLAHSWASGPTWNMSAYLLGVKPVEPGFATWTVKPHLSDLEWSEGQVPTPSGDIKVKWSQDDDEVVELDVTVPDGTSGEIWVPLAAENSVSVGSEGATFKGREDGYDVYEVADGGDYSFTSAVTIKADTPVIEGDLKVGGTLTVTGDWSPNSTQLTYDWYRIGAPTPIQSGTSDSYVLTDRDKNRRIYVEVTGSFGTRPPLTVQTDTTGKVAKE
;
A
#
# COMPACT_ATOMS: atom_id res chain seq x y z
N MET A 1 10.84 23.33 -47.54
CA MET A 1 10.68 22.12 -48.39
C MET A 1 9.22 22.02 -48.76
N ALA A 2 8.92 21.65 -50.00
CA ALA A 2 7.58 21.72 -50.57
C ALA A 2 6.63 20.72 -49.87
N PHE A 3 5.50 21.24 -49.39
CA PHE A 3 4.35 20.45 -48.94
C PHE A 3 3.80 19.66 -50.13
N THR A 4 4.04 18.36 -50.17
CA THR A 4 3.21 17.42 -50.94
C THR A 4 1.94 17.17 -50.14
N THR A 5 0.82 17.64 -50.70
CA THR A 5 -0.54 17.28 -50.28
C THR A 5 -0.67 15.76 -50.18
N LEU A 6 -0.81 15.21 -48.97
CA LEU A 6 -1.29 13.84 -48.81
C LEU A 6 -2.72 13.79 -49.37
N ALA A 7 -2.94 12.89 -50.32
CA ALA A 7 -4.29 12.51 -50.70
C ALA A 7 -4.97 11.89 -49.47
N ALA A 8 -6.22 12.29 -49.21
CA ALA A 8 -7.06 11.69 -48.18
C ALA A 8 -7.02 10.17 -48.31
N LEU A 9 -6.57 9.48 -47.26
CA LEU A 9 -6.81 8.05 -47.11
C LEU A 9 -8.33 7.84 -47.19
N PRO A 10 -8.83 6.95 -48.06
CA PRO A 10 -10.24 6.65 -48.09
C PRO A 10 -10.62 6.04 -46.74
N ALA A 11 -11.67 6.58 -46.11
CA ALA A 11 -12.33 5.90 -45.00
C ALA A 11 -12.84 4.55 -45.51
N HIS A 12 -12.10 3.47 -45.25
CA HIS A 12 -12.48 2.13 -45.66
C HIS A 12 -12.34 1.15 -44.51
N ALA A 13 -13.51 0.60 -44.18
CA ALA A 13 -13.78 -0.68 -43.53
C ALA A 13 -12.54 -1.38 -42.98
N ALA A 14 -12.19 -1.03 -41.74
CA ALA A 14 -11.44 -1.92 -40.88
C ALA A 14 -12.17 -3.28 -40.88
N ASP A 15 -11.44 -4.37 -41.10
CA ASP A 15 -11.81 -5.60 -40.41
C ASP A 15 -11.88 -5.19 -38.93
N ALA A 16 -13.06 -5.35 -38.34
CA ALA A 16 -13.37 -4.75 -37.05
C ALA A 16 -12.27 -5.13 -36.05
N LEU A 17 -11.57 -4.11 -35.54
CA LEU A 17 -10.84 -4.18 -34.26
C LEU A 17 -11.70 -4.97 -33.28
N PRO A 18 -11.10 -5.78 -32.38
CA PRO A 18 -11.84 -6.67 -31.49
C PRO A 18 -13.08 -5.97 -31.00
N ALA A 19 -14.23 -6.43 -31.50
CA ALA A 19 -15.46 -5.68 -31.46
C ALA A 19 -15.89 -5.53 -30.00
N HIS A 20 -15.57 -4.38 -29.39
CA HIS A 20 -16.33 -3.96 -28.23
C HIS A 20 -17.72 -3.60 -28.75
N ALA A 21 -18.73 -4.29 -28.23
CA ALA A 21 -20.12 -4.08 -28.59
C ALA A 21 -20.46 -2.59 -28.45
N ALA A 22 -21.28 -2.08 -29.37
CA ALA A 22 -21.83 -0.73 -29.39
C ALA A 22 -22.84 -0.46 -28.24
N GLU A 23 -22.69 -1.14 -27.11
CA GLU A 23 -23.50 -0.96 -25.91
C GLU A 23 -22.72 -0.08 -24.91
N GLU A 24 -23.45 0.70 -24.11
CA GLU A 24 -22.86 1.43 -22.98
C GLU A 24 -22.03 0.45 -22.14
N PRO A 25 -20.77 0.78 -21.79
CA PRO A 25 -19.91 -0.14 -21.06
C PRO A 25 -20.56 -0.54 -19.72
N GLU A 26 -20.63 -1.84 -19.42
CA GLU A 26 -21.27 -2.40 -18.22
C GLU A 26 -20.43 -2.22 -16.94
N TRP A 27 -19.83 -1.04 -16.76
CA TRP A 27 -18.94 -0.74 -15.65
C TRP A 27 -19.65 -0.71 -14.29
N GLN A 28 -20.98 -0.52 -14.27
CA GLN A 28 -21.78 -0.45 -13.05
C GLN A 28 -21.77 -1.77 -12.27
N GLY A 29 -21.51 -2.90 -12.94
CA GLY A 29 -21.37 -4.22 -12.31
C GLY A 29 -20.13 -4.34 -11.40
N GLU A 30 -19.13 -3.49 -11.61
CA GLU A 30 -17.89 -3.47 -10.83
C GLU A 30 -18.02 -2.69 -9.51
N VAL A 31 -19.09 -1.91 -9.35
CA VAL A 31 -19.30 -1.06 -8.18
C VAL A 31 -19.68 -1.90 -6.96
N LEU A 32 -18.83 -1.83 -5.93
CA LEU A 32 -19.00 -2.60 -4.69
C LEU A 32 -20.04 -2.00 -3.72
N GLY A 33 -20.31 -0.70 -3.81
CA GLY A 33 -21.31 -0.02 -2.98
C GLY A 33 -22.71 -0.12 -3.57
N THR A 34 -23.71 -0.06 -2.70
CA THR A 34 -25.11 -0.33 -3.10
C THR A 34 -26.03 0.89 -3.11
N GLY A 35 -25.58 2.04 -2.58
CA GLY A 35 -26.41 3.22 -2.32
C GLY A 35 -27.31 3.09 -1.09
N GLU A 36 -27.38 1.90 -0.47
CA GLU A 36 -28.31 1.61 0.62
C GLU A 36 -27.78 2.11 1.97
N THR A 37 -28.70 2.57 2.82
CA THR A 37 -28.36 2.97 4.19
C THR A 37 -28.48 1.82 5.19
N ASP A 38 -29.40 0.87 4.97
CA ASP A 38 -29.58 -0.29 5.85
C ASP A 38 -28.92 -1.53 5.24
N LEU A 39 -27.72 -1.84 5.74
CA LEU A 39 -26.87 -2.89 5.20
C LEU A 39 -27.15 -4.19 5.94
N ARG A 40 -27.41 -5.25 5.16
CA ARG A 40 -27.74 -6.58 5.65
C ARG A 40 -26.60 -7.55 5.29
N PRO A 41 -26.30 -8.54 6.13
CA PRO A 41 -25.33 -9.57 5.77
C PRO A 41 -25.80 -10.38 4.56
N GLU A 42 -24.87 -10.78 3.70
CA GLU A 42 -25.18 -11.56 2.50
C GLU A 42 -25.25 -13.06 2.81
N VAL A 43 -24.34 -13.54 3.66
CA VAL A 43 -24.20 -14.99 3.94
C VAL A 43 -23.87 -15.28 5.41
N VAL A 44 -24.19 -16.50 5.85
CA VAL A 44 -23.70 -17.04 7.12
C VAL A 44 -22.31 -17.64 6.92
N ALA A 45 -21.27 -16.94 7.38
CA ALA A 45 -19.89 -17.41 7.33
C ALA A 45 -19.61 -18.58 8.29
N GLY A 46 -20.43 -18.75 9.32
CA GLY A 46 -20.36 -19.91 10.19
C GLY A 46 -21.34 -19.88 11.35
N ALA A 47 -21.69 -21.05 11.86
CA ALA A 47 -22.49 -21.19 13.08
C ALA A 47 -21.93 -22.32 13.94
N PHE A 48 -22.08 -22.19 15.26
CA PHE A 48 -21.65 -23.20 16.22
C PHE A 48 -22.63 -23.29 17.39
N GLY A 49 -22.78 -24.50 17.95
CA GLY A 49 -23.64 -24.77 19.08
C GLY A 49 -25.09 -25.02 18.67
N ASP A 50 -26.03 -24.85 19.60
CA ASP A 50 -27.45 -24.98 19.35
C ASP A 50 -27.99 -23.71 18.69
N VAL A 51 -27.95 -23.72 17.36
CA VAL A 51 -28.43 -22.65 16.47
C VAL A 51 -29.39 -23.25 15.44
N ALA A 52 -30.61 -22.75 15.40
CA ALA A 52 -31.59 -23.10 14.37
C ALA A 52 -31.80 -21.92 13.39
N ASN A 53 -31.89 -22.23 12.10
CA ASN A 53 -32.25 -21.29 11.03
C ASN A 53 -31.37 -20.02 10.96
N ALA A 54 -30.05 -20.17 11.05
CA ALA A 54 -29.10 -19.04 10.99
C ALA A 54 -29.24 -18.17 9.72
N GLU A 55 -29.57 -18.78 8.59
CA GLU A 55 -29.74 -18.10 7.29
C GLU A 55 -30.86 -17.04 7.29
N ALA A 56 -31.78 -17.08 8.25
CA ALA A 56 -32.79 -16.04 8.43
C ALA A 56 -32.20 -14.64 8.68
N LEU A 57 -30.94 -14.55 9.11
CA LEU A 57 -30.25 -13.30 9.41
C LEU A 57 -29.56 -12.66 8.20
N THR A 58 -29.71 -13.23 7.01
CA THR A 58 -29.13 -12.70 5.76
C THR A 58 -30.15 -11.88 4.98
N ALA A 59 -29.70 -11.07 4.01
CA ALA A 59 -30.55 -10.23 3.16
C ALA A 59 -31.64 -11.02 2.41
N GLY A 60 -31.37 -12.27 2.04
CA GLY A 60 -32.34 -13.18 1.41
C GLY A 60 -33.09 -14.11 2.38
N GLY A 61 -32.84 -13.98 3.68
CA GLY A 61 -33.38 -14.85 4.73
C GLY A 61 -34.85 -14.61 5.05
N SER A 62 -35.49 -15.59 5.69
CA SER A 62 -36.86 -15.44 6.22
C SER A 62 -37.07 -16.14 7.55
N GLY A 63 -37.98 -15.61 8.37
CA GLY A 63 -38.25 -16.10 9.72
C GLY A 63 -37.22 -15.59 10.73
N SER A 64 -36.84 -16.45 11.68
CA SER A 64 -35.89 -16.11 12.75
C SER A 64 -34.86 -17.19 12.98
N ALA A 65 -33.67 -16.76 13.36
CA ALA A 65 -32.62 -17.62 13.91
C ALA A 65 -32.80 -17.75 15.42
N THR A 66 -32.77 -18.98 15.93
CA THR A 66 -32.87 -19.25 17.38
C THR A 66 -31.53 -19.75 17.91
N LEU A 67 -31.00 -19.08 18.93
CA LEU A 67 -29.80 -19.52 19.66
C LEU A 67 -30.22 -19.98 21.06
N THR A 68 -29.75 -21.16 21.50
CA THR A 68 -30.05 -21.72 22.82
C THR A 68 -28.77 -22.14 23.57
N TRP A 69 -28.65 -21.79 24.83
CA TRP A 69 -27.50 -22.19 25.66
C TRP A 69 -27.92 -22.58 27.07
N ASP A 70 -27.47 -23.73 27.55
CA ASP A 70 -27.73 -24.21 28.91
C ASP A 70 -26.70 -23.71 29.95
N GLY A 71 -25.68 -22.98 29.50
CA GLY A 71 -24.58 -22.49 30.34
C GLY A 71 -23.38 -23.42 30.44
N THR A 72 -23.42 -24.56 29.76
CA THR A 72 -22.31 -25.52 29.72
C THR A 72 -21.57 -25.45 28.38
N GLY A 73 -20.26 -25.67 28.39
CA GLY A 73 -19.46 -25.60 27.17
C GLY A 73 -19.29 -24.20 26.59
N VAL A 74 -19.03 -24.14 25.28
CA VAL A 74 -18.91 -22.88 24.53
C VAL A 74 -20.31 -22.41 24.14
N ALA A 75 -20.60 -21.12 24.33
CA ALA A 75 -21.86 -20.52 23.94
C ALA A 75 -22.08 -20.62 22.41
N PRO A 76 -23.35 -20.79 21.96
CA PRO A 76 -23.67 -20.82 20.55
C PRO A 76 -23.44 -19.45 19.91
N TYR A 77 -23.05 -19.46 18.65
CA TYR A 77 -22.87 -18.23 17.88
C TYR A 77 -23.19 -18.41 16.40
N VAL A 78 -23.50 -17.29 15.75
CA VAL A 78 -23.59 -17.12 14.30
C VAL A 78 -22.61 -16.04 13.87
N ILE A 79 -21.88 -16.26 12.78
CA ILE A 79 -21.01 -15.29 12.12
C ILE A 79 -21.63 -14.97 10.78
N LEU A 80 -21.87 -13.68 10.55
CA LEU A 80 -22.49 -13.13 9.36
C LEU A 80 -21.40 -12.39 8.57
N ASP A 81 -21.40 -12.54 7.25
CA ASP A 81 -20.50 -11.86 6.32
C ASP A 81 -21.31 -10.93 5.43
N TYR A 82 -20.86 -9.67 5.35
CA TYR A 82 -21.47 -8.63 4.53
C TYR A 82 -20.98 -8.66 3.07
N GLY A 83 -19.97 -9.46 2.73
CA GLY A 83 -19.31 -9.41 1.43
C GLY A 83 -18.16 -8.40 1.46
N PRO A 84 -18.37 -7.13 1.06
CA PRO A 84 -17.43 -6.05 1.33
C PRO A 84 -17.50 -5.52 2.78
N VAL A 85 -16.51 -4.71 3.14
CA VAL A 85 -16.46 -4.01 4.43
C VAL A 85 -17.47 -2.87 4.48
N VAL A 86 -18.35 -2.91 5.47
CA VAL A 86 -19.32 -1.87 5.79
C VAL A 86 -18.91 -1.09 7.05
N GLY A 87 -19.69 -0.12 7.49
CA GLY A 87 -19.39 0.65 8.71
C GLY A 87 -20.56 1.52 9.14
N GLY A 88 -20.82 1.62 10.44
CA GLY A 88 -22.03 2.29 10.90
C GLY A 88 -22.49 1.93 12.30
N LEU A 89 -23.81 1.90 12.48
CA LEU A 89 -24.49 1.55 13.72
C LEU A 89 -25.14 0.16 13.58
N PRO A 90 -24.50 -0.91 14.10
CA PRO A 90 -25.07 -2.24 14.09
C PRO A 90 -26.33 -2.33 14.93
N TYR A 91 -27.27 -3.18 14.51
CA TYR A 91 -28.46 -3.55 15.26
C TYR A 91 -28.80 -5.03 15.09
N PHE A 92 -29.68 -5.52 15.95
CA PHE A 92 -30.39 -6.78 15.77
C PHE A 92 -31.82 -6.67 16.33
N THR A 93 -32.76 -7.43 15.77
CA THR A 93 -34.16 -7.46 16.21
C THR A 93 -34.50 -8.80 16.82
N VAL A 94 -34.98 -8.77 18.07
CA VAL A 94 -35.40 -9.95 18.83
C VAL A 94 -36.91 -10.10 18.72
N GLU A 95 -37.37 -11.30 18.37
CA GLU A 95 -38.80 -11.66 18.39
C GLU A 95 -39.23 -12.24 19.73
N SER A 96 -38.38 -13.07 20.34
CA SER A 96 -38.67 -13.68 21.64
C SER A 96 -37.38 -14.06 22.40
N THR A 97 -37.51 -14.16 23.72
CA THR A 97 -36.43 -14.58 24.62
C THR A 97 -36.98 -15.36 25.81
N SER A 98 -36.19 -16.29 26.36
CA SER A 98 -36.50 -16.96 27.63
C SER A 98 -35.95 -16.15 28.82
N GLY A 99 -36.62 -15.06 29.17
CA GLY A 99 -36.17 -14.16 30.25
C GLY A 99 -35.01 -13.24 29.83
N ASP A 100 -34.23 -12.78 30.80
CA ASP A 100 -33.10 -11.88 30.56
C ASP A 100 -31.89 -12.68 30.04
N VAL A 101 -31.59 -12.52 28.75
CA VAL A 101 -30.46 -13.19 28.08
C VAL A 101 -29.43 -12.15 27.64
N GLY A 102 -28.17 -12.35 28.00
CA GLY A 102 -27.06 -11.54 27.50
C GLY A 102 -26.66 -11.98 26.10
N VAL A 103 -26.81 -11.09 25.11
CA VAL A 103 -26.36 -11.29 23.73
C VAL A 103 -25.12 -10.43 23.47
N ARG A 104 -24.02 -11.03 23.01
CA ARG A 104 -22.84 -10.32 22.54
C ARG A 104 -22.85 -10.23 21.03
N THR A 105 -22.71 -9.01 20.52
CA THR A 105 -22.29 -8.75 19.15
C THR A 105 -20.79 -8.49 19.10
N ALA A 106 -20.10 -8.95 18.07
CA ALA A 106 -18.68 -8.71 17.85
C ALA A 106 -18.39 -8.48 16.37
N TYR A 107 -17.40 -7.65 16.08
CA TYR A 107 -17.18 -7.15 14.73
C TYR A 107 -15.72 -7.33 14.31
N SER A 108 -15.51 -7.59 13.02
CA SER A 108 -14.18 -7.52 12.42
C SER A 108 -14.21 -7.27 10.92
N GLU A 109 -13.14 -6.72 10.37
CA GLU A 109 -12.88 -6.74 8.93
C GLU A 109 -12.39 -8.11 8.43
N SER A 110 -11.89 -8.99 9.32
CA SER A 110 -11.38 -10.32 8.95
C SER A 110 -11.92 -11.43 9.85
N LEU A 111 -12.30 -12.56 9.24
CA LEU A 111 -12.74 -13.76 9.96
C LEU A 111 -11.68 -14.26 10.96
N LYS A 112 -10.39 -14.03 10.66
CA LYS A 112 -9.25 -14.37 11.53
C LYS A 112 -9.37 -13.77 12.92
N TYR A 113 -9.98 -12.59 13.05
CA TYR A 113 -10.00 -11.83 14.30
C TYR A 113 -11.38 -11.76 14.98
N VAL A 114 -12.47 -12.08 14.29
CA VAL A 114 -13.80 -12.14 14.93
C VAL A 114 -13.90 -13.33 15.91
N ILE A 115 -13.33 -14.48 15.53
CA ILE A 115 -13.14 -15.66 16.39
C ILE A 115 -11.67 -15.78 16.77
N ARG A 116 -11.38 -15.70 18.06
CA ARG A 116 -10.02 -15.95 18.54
C ARG A 116 -9.91 -17.34 19.12
N LYS A 117 -9.06 -18.14 18.50
CA LYS A 117 -8.59 -19.42 19.03
C LYS A 117 -7.45 -19.13 20.00
N ASN A 118 -7.37 -19.91 21.06
CA ASN A 118 -6.14 -19.95 21.84
C ASN A 118 -5.06 -20.56 20.94
N GLU A 119 -3.95 -19.85 20.73
CA GLU A 119 -2.74 -20.40 20.12
C GLU A 119 -1.71 -20.62 21.23
N SER A 120 -1.26 -21.87 21.33
CA SER A 120 -0.43 -22.34 22.41
C SER A 120 0.43 -23.51 21.94
N GLN A 121 1.35 -23.94 22.79
CA GLN A 121 2.21 -25.08 22.53
C GLN A 121 2.35 -25.90 23.80
N LEU A 122 2.54 -27.21 23.63
CA LEU A 122 2.93 -28.06 24.74
C LEU A 122 4.30 -27.64 25.29
N VAL A 123 4.39 -27.38 26.58
CA VAL A 123 5.69 -27.13 27.24
C VAL A 123 6.37 -28.43 27.68
N LYS A 124 5.62 -29.54 27.68
CA LYS A 124 6.08 -30.89 28.00
C LYS A 124 5.37 -31.88 27.09
N ALA A 125 6.07 -32.93 26.66
CA ALA A 125 5.46 -34.05 25.95
C ALA A 125 4.27 -34.63 26.74
N ALA A 126 3.21 -34.99 26.04
CA ALA A 126 2.01 -35.58 26.60
C ALA A 126 1.79 -36.96 25.96
N SER A 127 1.83 -38.02 26.77
CA SER A 127 1.63 -39.39 26.27
C SER A 127 0.16 -39.73 26.09
N ALA A 128 -0.12 -40.76 25.30
CA ALA A 128 -1.44 -41.37 25.25
C ALA A 128 -1.90 -41.76 26.67
N GLY A 129 -3.15 -41.42 27.00
CA GLY A 129 -3.74 -41.56 28.33
C GLY A 129 -3.51 -40.37 29.27
N ALA A 130 -2.74 -39.35 28.87
CA ALA A 130 -2.57 -38.14 29.68
C ALA A 130 -3.91 -37.39 29.85
N GLU A 131 -4.19 -36.95 31.08
CA GLU A 131 -5.39 -36.16 31.43
C GLU A 131 -5.05 -34.69 31.72
N THR A 132 -3.78 -34.31 31.59
CA THR A 132 -3.32 -32.94 31.79
C THR A 132 -2.28 -32.60 30.74
N VAL A 133 -2.47 -31.47 30.08
CA VAL A 133 -1.52 -30.90 29.12
C VAL A 133 -0.98 -29.59 29.66
N TYR A 134 0.35 -29.44 29.62
CA TYR A 134 1.02 -28.23 30.09
C TYR A 134 1.27 -27.33 28.89
N VAL A 135 0.76 -26.11 28.94
CA VAL A 135 0.67 -25.24 27.77
C VAL A 135 1.29 -23.87 28.04
N THR A 136 1.77 -23.21 26.98
CA THR A 136 2.35 -21.86 27.07
C THR A 136 1.32 -20.77 27.35
N ASN A 137 0.06 -21.00 26.97
CA ASN A 137 -1.03 -20.03 27.10
C ASN A 137 -2.37 -20.76 27.37
N THR A 138 -3.16 -20.27 28.33
CA THR A 138 -4.53 -20.76 28.63
C THR A 138 -5.62 -19.71 28.40
N THR A 139 -5.25 -18.52 27.91
CA THR A 139 -6.19 -17.43 27.64
C THR A 139 -7.24 -17.90 26.63
N GLN A 140 -8.52 -17.62 26.88
CA GLN A 140 -9.65 -18.01 26.01
C GLN A 140 -9.93 -19.51 25.92
N MET A 141 -9.40 -20.32 26.85
CA MET A 141 -9.88 -21.69 27.02
C MET A 141 -11.12 -21.73 27.93
N THR A 142 -12.12 -22.53 27.55
CA THR A 142 -13.38 -22.69 28.27
C THR A 142 -13.63 -24.18 28.56
N VAL A 143 -14.15 -24.52 29.74
CA VAL A 143 -14.52 -25.90 30.07
C VAL A 143 -15.61 -26.40 29.09
N GLY A 144 -15.46 -27.61 28.58
CA GLY A 144 -16.31 -28.22 27.56
C GLY A 144 -15.88 -27.94 26.09
N GLN A 145 -14.97 -26.98 25.87
CA GLN A 145 -14.38 -26.72 24.55
C GLN A 145 -13.45 -27.86 24.14
N SER A 146 -13.28 -28.08 22.84
CA SER A 146 -12.25 -29.00 22.34
C SER A 146 -10.89 -28.30 22.29
N LEU A 147 -9.85 -29.04 22.64
CA LEU A 147 -8.46 -28.63 22.52
C LEU A 147 -7.79 -29.54 21.49
N LEU A 148 -7.43 -28.97 20.34
CA LEU A 148 -6.71 -29.65 19.28
C LEU A 148 -5.23 -29.66 19.63
N ILE A 149 -4.62 -30.83 19.66
CA ILE A 149 -3.21 -31.03 20.05
C ILE A 149 -2.51 -31.73 18.90
N GLY A 150 -1.40 -31.17 18.43
CA GLY A 150 -0.66 -31.64 17.27
C GLY A 150 -1.18 -31.09 15.92
N THR A 151 -0.56 -31.56 14.83
CA THR A 151 -0.88 -31.16 13.45
C THR A 151 -0.94 -32.39 12.54
N GLY A 152 -1.61 -32.27 11.39
CA GLY A 152 -1.71 -33.35 10.40
C GLY A 152 -2.31 -34.64 10.98
N GLU A 153 -1.78 -35.79 10.58
CA GLU A 153 -2.25 -37.11 11.05
C GLU A 153 -2.05 -37.33 12.56
N ASN A 154 -1.12 -36.60 13.17
CA ASN A 154 -0.85 -36.66 14.61
C ASN A 154 -1.80 -35.78 15.42
N GLN A 155 -2.62 -34.93 14.78
CA GLN A 155 -3.59 -34.12 15.51
C GLN A 155 -4.66 -34.99 16.18
N GLU A 156 -5.02 -34.65 17.41
CA GLU A 156 -6.22 -35.16 18.06
C GLU A 156 -6.96 -34.06 18.81
N SER A 157 -8.20 -34.35 19.21
CA SER A 157 -9.07 -33.43 19.95
C SER A 157 -9.35 -34.00 21.33
N ALA A 158 -9.18 -33.19 22.38
CA ALA A 158 -9.51 -33.55 23.76
C ALA A 158 -10.43 -32.48 24.38
N THR A 159 -11.43 -32.90 25.15
CA THR A 159 -12.36 -31.97 25.82
C THR A 159 -11.70 -31.33 27.04
N ILE A 160 -11.76 -30.01 27.17
CA ILE A 160 -11.28 -29.28 28.35
C ILE A 160 -12.22 -29.56 29.53
N LEU A 161 -11.69 -30.13 30.61
CA LEU A 161 -12.43 -30.43 31.84
C LEU A 161 -12.19 -29.38 32.93
N ALA A 162 -10.98 -28.79 32.97
CA ALA A 162 -10.64 -27.68 33.85
C ALA A 162 -9.48 -26.85 33.28
N VAL A 163 -9.57 -25.52 33.41
CA VAL A 163 -8.51 -24.60 32.98
C VAL A 163 -7.64 -24.24 34.18
N GLY A 164 -6.38 -24.67 34.17
CA GLY A 164 -5.39 -24.28 35.16
C GLY A 164 -4.50 -23.13 34.68
N GLN A 165 -3.27 -23.08 35.18
CA GLN A 165 -2.33 -21.99 34.94
C GLN A 165 -1.35 -22.37 33.82
N ALA A 166 -1.16 -21.45 32.89
CA ALA A 166 -0.16 -21.53 31.83
C ALA A 166 1.27 -21.50 32.40
N ALA A 167 2.22 -21.98 31.59
CA ALA A 167 3.63 -21.99 31.95
C ALA A 167 4.20 -20.56 32.11
N VAL A 168 5.10 -20.38 33.09
CA VAL A 168 5.88 -19.15 33.26
C VAL A 168 7.21 -19.31 32.53
N THR A 169 7.58 -18.32 31.72
CA THR A 169 8.80 -18.37 30.90
C THR A 169 9.83 -17.33 31.35
N THR A 170 11.11 -17.73 31.34
CA THR A 170 12.28 -16.85 31.49
C THR A 170 13.36 -17.30 30.50
N THR A 171 14.44 -16.54 30.35
CA THR A 171 15.56 -16.89 29.47
C THR A 171 16.88 -16.89 30.23
N ALA A 172 17.78 -17.78 29.81
CA ALA A 172 19.14 -17.83 30.33
C ALA A 172 19.86 -16.54 29.93
N PHE A 173 20.35 -15.78 30.91
CA PHE A 173 21.12 -14.56 30.67
C PHE A 173 22.54 -14.89 30.17
N ALA A 174 23.10 -16.02 30.60
CA ALA A 174 24.41 -16.53 30.22
C ALA A 174 24.33 -18.03 29.86
N PRO A 175 25.34 -18.60 29.16
CA PRO A 175 25.36 -20.02 28.84
C PRO A 175 25.34 -20.90 30.10
N ILE A 176 24.65 -22.04 30.02
CA ILE A 176 24.53 -23.03 31.09
C ILE A 176 25.47 -24.20 30.76
N ALA A 177 26.48 -24.46 31.58
CA ALA A 177 27.40 -25.57 31.35
C ALA A 177 26.76 -26.93 31.72
N ALA A 178 27.18 -28.00 31.05
CA ALA A 178 26.87 -29.35 31.49
C ALA A 178 27.40 -29.58 32.93
N GLY A 179 26.58 -30.16 33.79
CA GLY A 179 26.83 -30.31 35.22
C GLY A 179 26.43 -29.11 36.08
N ALA A 180 25.91 -28.02 35.50
CA ALA A 180 25.47 -26.86 36.27
C ALA A 180 24.23 -27.17 37.14
N THR A 181 24.21 -26.60 38.34
CA THR A 181 23.07 -26.62 39.29
C THR A 181 22.46 -25.24 39.48
N ASN A 182 22.84 -24.27 38.65
CA ASN A 182 22.39 -22.89 38.72
C ASN A 182 22.33 -22.27 37.32
N VAL A 183 21.43 -21.33 37.11
CA VAL A 183 21.28 -20.57 35.87
C VAL A 183 21.03 -19.11 36.16
N GLU A 184 21.77 -18.23 35.48
CA GLU A 184 21.48 -16.81 35.44
C GLU A 184 20.27 -16.54 34.53
N VAL A 185 19.32 -15.72 34.98
CA VAL A 185 18.08 -15.49 34.24
C VAL A 185 17.74 -14.01 34.13
N THR A 186 16.96 -13.67 33.11
CA THR A 186 16.44 -12.32 32.84
C THR A 186 15.23 -11.95 33.71
N THR A 187 14.58 -12.93 34.35
CA THR A 187 13.58 -12.72 35.41
C THR A 187 13.46 -13.95 36.31
N THR A 188 13.20 -13.72 37.60
CA THR A 188 12.86 -14.77 38.60
C THR A 188 11.40 -14.71 39.05
N ALA A 189 10.59 -13.81 38.47
CA ALA A 189 9.20 -13.62 38.87
C ALA A 189 8.36 -14.89 38.65
N ASN A 190 7.52 -15.24 39.63
CA ASN A 190 6.61 -16.39 39.59
C ASN A 190 7.29 -17.77 39.44
N LEU A 191 8.57 -17.88 39.82
CA LEU A 191 9.36 -19.13 39.82
C LEU A 191 9.75 -19.52 41.25
N PRO A 192 8.84 -20.09 42.06
CA PRO A 192 9.11 -20.36 43.48
C PRO A 192 10.00 -21.59 43.70
N VAL A 193 10.66 -21.64 44.86
CA VAL A 193 11.38 -22.83 45.34
C VAL A 193 10.43 -24.03 45.42
N GLY A 194 10.93 -25.20 45.03
CA GLY A 194 10.20 -26.47 44.98
C GLY A 194 9.46 -26.70 43.66
N ALA A 195 9.42 -25.73 42.75
CA ALA A 195 8.75 -25.89 41.48
C ALA A 195 9.63 -26.53 40.40
N GLU A 196 8.98 -27.21 39.45
CA GLU A 196 9.65 -27.75 38.25
C GLU A 196 10.10 -26.60 37.33
N LEU A 197 11.29 -26.77 36.76
CA LEU A 197 11.89 -25.89 35.77
C LEU A 197 12.38 -26.74 34.60
N LEU A 198 11.85 -26.47 33.42
CA LEU A 198 12.23 -27.08 32.16
C LEU A 198 13.26 -26.18 31.49
N ILE A 199 14.41 -26.73 31.11
CA ILE A 199 15.54 -26.01 30.50
C ILE A 199 15.69 -26.51 29.07
N GLY A 200 15.57 -25.61 28.08
CA GLY A 200 15.60 -25.95 26.66
C GLY A 200 14.23 -26.31 26.07
N SER A 201 14.25 -26.82 24.84
CA SER A 201 13.07 -27.17 24.04
C SER A 201 13.27 -28.51 23.31
N GLY A 202 12.18 -29.03 22.72
CA GLY A 202 12.20 -30.29 21.98
C GLY A 202 12.80 -31.47 22.75
N ALA A 203 13.50 -32.36 22.04
CA ALA A 203 14.11 -33.57 22.62
C ALA A 203 15.30 -33.30 23.57
N ALA A 204 15.86 -32.09 23.54
CA ALA A 204 16.99 -31.69 24.39
C ALA A 204 16.54 -31.06 25.73
N GLN A 205 15.23 -30.88 25.93
CA GLN A 205 14.67 -30.30 27.15
C GLN A 205 14.99 -31.16 28.39
N GLN A 206 15.42 -30.51 29.48
CA GLN A 206 15.68 -31.17 30.76
C GLN A 206 14.78 -30.62 31.87
N SER A 207 14.32 -31.49 32.75
CA SER A 207 13.51 -31.12 33.92
C SER A 207 14.36 -31.13 35.19
N VAL A 208 14.29 -30.04 35.95
CA VAL A 208 14.96 -29.86 37.25
C VAL A 208 13.98 -29.24 38.26
N THR A 209 14.30 -29.30 39.55
CA THR A 209 13.52 -28.67 40.63
C THR A 209 14.26 -27.47 41.18
N ILE A 210 13.60 -26.32 41.26
CA ILE A 210 14.17 -25.09 41.84
C ILE A 210 14.42 -25.30 43.34
N THR A 211 15.65 -25.08 43.77
CA THR A 211 16.07 -25.20 45.18
C THR A 211 16.28 -23.84 45.84
N ALA A 212 16.61 -22.80 45.07
CA ALA A 212 16.73 -21.43 45.56
C ALA A 212 16.43 -20.41 44.45
N VAL A 213 15.90 -19.25 44.85
CA VAL A 213 15.59 -18.13 43.95
C VAL A 213 16.44 -16.94 44.35
N GLY A 214 17.32 -16.54 43.44
CA GLY A 214 18.25 -15.42 43.56
C GLY A 214 17.75 -14.16 42.87
N ARG A 215 18.70 -13.24 42.63
CA ARG A 215 18.44 -12.00 41.89
C ARG A 215 18.59 -12.22 40.39
N THR A 216 17.80 -11.48 39.61
CA THR A 216 17.89 -11.47 38.15
C THR A 216 19.19 -10.82 37.67
N SER A 217 19.76 -11.34 36.57
CA SER A 217 20.84 -10.66 35.86
C SER A 217 20.28 -9.52 35.02
N SER A 218 21.07 -8.47 34.78
CA SER A 218 20.67 -7.37 33.89
C SER A 218 21.87 -6.60 33.32
N GLN A 219 21.66 -5.92 32.19
CA GLN A 219 22.67 -5.11 31.52
C GLN A 219 22.21 -3.66 31.38
N THR A 220 23.15 -2.73 31.55
CA THR A 220 23.04 -1.30 31.19
C THR A 220 24.29 -0.92 30.39
N THR A 221 24.41 0.34 29.98
CA THR A 221 25.62 0.89 29.36
C THR A 221 26.17 2.07 30.15
N LEU A 222 27.46 2.34 29.96
CA LEU A 222 28.05 3.62 30.34
C LEU A 222 27.48 4.74 29.46
N VAL A 223 27.16 5.88 30.09
CA VAL A 223 26.70 7.10 29.39
C VAL A 223 27.76 8.21 29.36
N ALA A 224 28.94 7.92 29.92
CA ALA A 224 30.15 8.73 29.83
C ALA A 224 31.37 7.82 29.95
N ASP A 225 32.50 8.24 29.38
CA ASP A 225 33.78 7.55 29.54
C ASP A 225 34.15 7.42 31.03
N ALA A 226 34.73 6.29 31.41
CA ALA A 226 35.21 5.99 32.75
C ALA A 226 36.68 5.58 32.67
N SER A 227 37.57 6.44 33.16
CA SER A 227 39.01 6.17 33.15
C SER A 227 39.43 5.18 34.24
N ALA A 228 40.58 4.53 34.04
CA ALA A 228 41.25 3.77 35.09
C ALA A 228 41.44 4.64 36.35
N GLY A 229 41.14 4.05 37.51
CA GLY A 229 41.11 4.71 38.82
C GLY A 229 39.76 5.34 39.17
N ALA A 230 38.80 5.42 38.25
CA ALA A 230 37.48 5.98 38.55
C ALA A 230 36.73 5.09 39.55
N THR A 231 36.24 5.71 40.63
CA THR A 231 35.42 5.08 41.69
C THR A 231 33.94 5.41 41.57
N ASN A 232 33.55 6.09 40.49
CA ASN A 232 32.16 6.41 40.20
C ASN A 232 31.93 6.38 38.69
N ILE A 233 31.02 5.51 38.23
CA ILE A 233 30.67 5.35 36.82
C ILE A 233 29.30 5.92 36.52
N LYS A 234 29.11 6.51 35.32
CA LYS A 234 27.81 7.03 34.87
C LYS A 234 27.14 5.99 33.98
N VAL A 235 25.96 5.54 34.38
CA VAL A 235 25.22 4.48 33.68
C VAL A 235 23.85 4.95 33.22
N ALA A 236 23.35 4.35 32.14
CA ALA A 236 22.01 4.62 31.61
C ALA A 236 20.89 4.21 32.58
N SER A 237 21.11 3.18 33.40
CA SER A 237 20.17 2.72 34.41
C SER A 237 20.88 2.26 35.68
N VAL A 238 20.31 2.59 36.83
CA VAL A 238 20.71 2.11 38.17
C VAL A 238 19.67 1.16 38.77
N VAL A 239 18.62 0.83 38.02
CA VAL A 239 17.46 0.09 38.51
C VAL A 239 17.90 -1.28 39.01
N GLY A 240 17.49 -1.61 40.24
CA GLY A 240 17.79 -2.90 40.86
C GLY A 240 19.25 -3.11 41.29
N ARG A 241 20.05 -2.04 41.38
CA ARG A 241 21.42 -2.06 41.94
C ARG A 241 21.42 -1.81 43.45
N GLN A 242 22.37 -2.44 44.13
CA GLN A 242 22.57 -2.35 45.57
C GLN A 242 24.07 -2.24 45.89
N VAL A 243 24.40 -1.65 47.04
CA VAL A 243 25.76 -1.66 47.55
C VAL A 243 26.20 -3.10 47.81
N GLY A 244 27.39 -3.46 47.33
CA GLY A 244 27.95 -4.80 47.36
C GLY A 244 27.74 -5.61 46.07
N ASP A 245 26.93 -5.13 45.12
CA ASP A 245 26.77 -5.80 43.83
C ASP A 245 28.11 -5.83 43.07
N VAL A 246 28.41 -6.95 42.40
CA VAL A 246 29.55 -7.04 41.47
C VAL A 246 29.04 -6.80 40.04
N LEU A 247 29.66 -5.86 39.34
CA LEU A 247 29.36 -5.49 37.97
C LEU A 247 30.54 -5.81 37.07
N ASP A 248 30.28 -6.41 35.92
CA ASP A 248 31.23 -6.47 34.81
C ASP A 248 31.06 -5.20 33.95
N VAL A 249 32.09 -4.36 33.93
CA VAL A 249 32.20 -3.17 33.08
C VAL A 249 33.18 -3.51 31.96
N GLY A 250 32.69 -3.75 30.75
CA GLY A 250 33.55 -3.98 29.59
C GLY A 250 34.58 -5.11 29.72
N GLY A 251 34.29 -6.16 30.51
CA GLY A 251 35.18 -7.27 30.84
C GLY A 251 35.89 -7.15 32.20
N GLU A 252 35.62 -6.09 32.96
CA GLU A 252 36.24 -5.79 34.25
C GLU A 252 35.23 -5.86 35.42
N ASN A 253 35.50 -6.71 36.42
CA ASN A 253 34.65 -6.80 37.61
C ASN A 253 34.93 -5.71 38.65
N VAL A 254 33.91 -4.94 39.00
CA VAL A 254 33.93 -3.92 40.06
C VAL A 254 32.80 -4.11 41.06
N THR A 255 32.99 -3.71 42.33
CA THR A 255 31.96 -3.79 43.37
C THR A 255 31.30 -2.44 43.60
N VAL A 256 29.96 -2.39 43.61
CA VAL A 256 29.17 -1.19 43.89
C VAL A 256 29.36 -0.77 45.36
N THR A 257 29.77 0.47 45.58
CA THR A 257 29.97 1.08 46.90
C THR A 257 28.87 2.09 47.24
N SER A 258 28.18 2.65 46.24
CA SER A 258 26.99 3.49 46.41
C SER A 258 26.10 3.48 45.16
N VAL A 259 24.81 3.73 45.34
CA VAL A 259 23.83 3.80 44.25
C VAL A 259 23.23 5.20 44.20
N GLY A 260 23.49 5.92 43.10
CA GLY A 260 22.97 7.26 42.83
C GLY A 260 21.85 7.26 41.79
N THR A 261 21.74 8.35 41.02
CA THR A 261 20.78 8.52 39.93
C THR A 261 21.41 8.23 38.56
N ALA A 262 20.61 7.75 37.62
CA ALA A 262 21.04 7.40 36.27
C ALA A 262 21.27 8.61 35.35
N GLY A 263 21.92 8.38 34.21
CA GLY A 263 22.15 9.38 33.16
C GLY A 263 23.49 10.12 33.32
N ALA A 264 23.92 10.81 32.26
CA ALA A 264 25.21 11.50 32.23
C ALA A 264 25.30 12.63 33.29
N ALA A 265 24.17 13.29 33.55
CA ALA A 265 24.02 14.30 34.61
C ALA A 265 23.64 13.69 35.99
N GLY A 266 23.39 12.38 36.06
CA GLY A 266 23.04 11.69 37.31
C GLY A 266 24.24 11.54 38.23
N THR A 267 24.03 11.17 39.50
CA THR A 267 25.13 10.95 40.45
C THR A 267 25.92 9.67 40.13
N GLY A 268 25.31 8.68 39.47
CA GLY A 268 25.98 7.46 38.98
C GLY A 268 26.05 6.34 40.01
N LEU A 269 26.86 5.31 39.73
CA LEU A 269 27.16 4.23 40.68
C LEU A 269 28.57 4.44 41.23
N GLY A 270 28.69 4.53 42.55
CA GLY A 270 29.98 4.37 43.21
C GLY A 270 30.43 2.92 43.07
N VAL A 271 31.68 2.71 42.67
CA VAL A 271 32.28 1.39 42.47
C VAL A 271 33.70 1.33 43.03
N THR A 272 34.24 0.13 43.24
CA THR A 272 35.69 -0.05 43.41
C THR A 272 36.42 0.50 42.19
N ALA A 273 37.62 1.05 42.40
CA ALA A 273 38.37 1.73 41.35
C ALA A 273 38.56 0.82 40.12
N LEU A 274 38.21 1.34 38.94
CA LEU A 274 38.51 0.69 37.66
C LEU A 274 40.02 0.55 37.46
N THR A 275 40.43 -0.46 36.73
CA THR A 275 41.82 -0.79 36.39
C THR A 275 42.10 -0.50 34.93
N ALA A 276 41.07 -0.42 34.09
CA ALA A 276 41.16 -0.01 32.68
C ALA A 276 40.27 1.19 32.36
N ASN A 277 40.53 1.82 31.20
CA ASN A 277 39.63 2.83 30.63
C ASN A 277 38.49 2.13 29.91
N HIS A 278 37.27 2.61 30.10
CA HIS A 278 36.06 2.16 29.43
C HIS A 278 35.37 3.34 28.77
N VAL A 279 34.96 3.20 27.51
CA VAL A 279 34.31 4.28 26.76
C VAL A 279 32.81 4.35 27.06
N ALA A 280 32.18 5.51 26.85
CA ALA A 280 30.74 5.62 26.75
C ALA A 280 30.22 4.56 25.78
N THR A 281 29.05 3.98 26.06
CA THR A 281 28.46 2.78 25.44
C THR A 281 29.02 1.42 25.88
N SER A 282 30.12 1.36 26.64
CA SER A 282 30.60 0.07 27.18
C SER A 282 29.51 -0.62 28.01
N PRO A 283 29.33 -1.94 27.86
CA PRO A 283 28.33 -2.68 28.62
C PRO A 283 28.71 -2.73 30.09
N VAL A 284 27.70 -2.58 30.95
CA VAL A 284 27.79 -2.76 32.40
C VAL A 284 26.78 -3.82 32.80
N ILE A 285 27.27 -5.01 33.13
CA ILE A 285 26.49 -6.21 33.36
C ILE A 285 26.49 -6.54 34.85
N PHE A 286 25.31 -6.83 35.39
CA PHE A 286 25.15 -7.44 36.71
C PHE A 286 24.80 -8.92 36.54
N HIS A 287 25.70 -9.78 37.00
CA HIS A 287 25.47 -11.21 37.08
C HIS A 287 24.70 -11.53 38.38
N GLY A 288 23.39 -11.69 38.25
CA GLY A 288 22.52 -12.09 39.34
C GLY A 288 22.69 -13.57 39.69
N SER A 289 22.41 -13.94 40.94
CA SER A 289 22.50 -15.33 41.38
C SER A 289 21.50 -16.28 40.72
N GLY A 290 20.44 -15.76 40.08
CA GLY A 290 19.56 -16.52 39.21
C GLY A 290 18.74 -17.59 39.92
N LEU A 291 18.58 -18.77 39.31
CA LEU A 291 17.83 -19.90 39.86
C LEU A 291 18.76 -21.07 40.13
N SER A 292 18.79 -21.56 41.37
CA SER A 292 19.48 -22.80 41.71
C SER A 292 18.50 -23.97 41.61
N PHE A 293 18.99 -25.13 41.19
CA PHE A 293 18.15 -26.30 40.93
C PHE A 293 18.86 -27.64 41.12
N THR A 294 18.09 -28.72 41.19
CA THR A 294 18.57 -30.11 41.25
C THR A 294 17.64 -31.03 40.44
N PRO A 295 18.14 -32.07 39.75
CA PRO A 295 19.55 -32.44 39.56
C PRO A 295 20.31 -31.43 38.70
N ALA A 296 21.64 -31.61 38.59
CA ALA A 296 22.44 -30.85 37.63
C ALA A 296 22.01 -31.16 36.19
N VAL A 297 22.07 -30.16 35.30
CA VAL A 297 21.83 -30.40 33.87
C VAL A 297 22.91 -31.31 33.29
N THR A 298 22.55 -32.17 32.35
CA THR A 298 23.45 -33.14 31.72
C THR A 298 24.06 -32.65 30.42
N ALA A 299 23.52 -31.58 29.84
CA ALA A 299 23.97 -30.96 28.60
C ALA A 299 24.21 -29.45 28.79
N ALA A 300 24.99 -28.86 27.90
CA ALA A 300 25.19 -27.42 27.85
C ALA A 300 24.07 -26.72 27.05
N PHE A 301 23.79 -25.47 27.41
CA PHE A 301 22.80 -24.63 26.74
C PHE A 301 23.38 -23.23 26.52
N ASP A 302 23.03 -22.58 25.42
CA ASP A 302 23.51 -21.24 25.10
C ASP A 302 22.79 -20.15 25.89
N ALA A 303 23.39 -18.96 25.96
CA ALA A 303 22.67 -17.76 26.39
C ALA A 303 21.43 -17.54 25.52
N GLY A 304 20.36 -17.05 26.11
CA GLY A 304 19.06 -16.92 25.45
C GLY A 304 18.22 -18.20 25.43
N THR A 305 18.74 -19.35 25.88
CA THR A 305 17.96 -20.58 26.04
C THR A 305 16.70 -20.30 26.85
N THR A 306 15.57 -20.87 26.42
CA THR A 306 14.28 -20.72 27.10
C THR A 306 14.19 -21.65 28.31
N LEU A 307 13.69 -21.13 29.43
CA LEU A 307 13.36 -21.91 30.62
C LEU A 307 11.88 -21.73 30.98
N ARG A 308 11.19 -22.82 31.32
CA ARG A 308 9.74 -22.80 31.59
C ARG A 308 9.39 -23.53 32.88
N ASN A 309 8.57 -22.92 33.72
CA ASN A 309 7.87 -23.64 34.77
C ASN A 309 6.47 -24.02 34.26
N PRO A 310 6.13 -25.32 34.15
CA PRO A 310 4.90 -25.76 33.51
C PRO A 310 3.61 -25.43 34.29
N ARG A 311 3.72 -25.05 35.57
CA ARG A 311 2.58 -24.75 36.47
C ARG A 311 1.57 -25.90 36.51
N THR A 312 0.27 -25.62 36.44
CA THR A 312 -0.79 -26.63 36.63
C THR A 312 -1.39 -27.15 35.32
N GLY A 313 -1.16 -26.49 34.19
CA GLY A 313 -1.65 -26.95 32.89
C GLY A 313 -3.17 -26.92 32.76
N VAL A 314 -3.70 -27.67 31.80
CA VAL A 314 -5.12 -27.78 31.47
C VAL A 314 -5.52 -29.24 31.61
N THR A 315 -6.58 -29.51 32.37
CA THR A 315 -7.14 -30.86 32.50
C THR A 315 -8.04 -31.14 31.31
N VAL A 316 -7.80 -32.28 30.65
CA VAL A 316 -8.50 -32.69 29.43
C VAL A 316 -9.01 -34.14 29.55
N SER A 317 -9.95 -34.52 28.68
CA SER A 317 -10.26 -35.94 28.48
C SER A 317 -9.00 -36.71 28.08
N PRO A 318 -8.85 -37.99 28.48
CA PRO A 318 -7.64 -38.77 28.20
C PRO A 318 -7.23 -38.70 26.72
N LEU A 319 -5.95 -38.37 26.47
CA LEU A 319 -5.38 -38.37 25.13
C LEU A 319 -5.34 -39.79 24.55
N THR A 320 -5.40 -39.91 23.23
CA THR A 320 -5.27 -41.18 22.52
C THR A 320 -3.93 -41.33 21.80
N LYS A 321 -3.18 -40.23 21.62
CA LYS A 321 -1.88 -40.21 20.95
C LYS A 321 -0.79 -39.61 21.85
N ASP A 322 0.46 -39.93 21.51
CA ASP A 322 1.62 -39.25 22.05
C ASP A 322 1.87 -37.94 21.29
N HIS A 323 2.18 -36.87 22.03
CA HIS A 323 2.55 -35.56 21.49
C HIS A 323 3.86 -35.11 22.09
N ALA A 324 4.74 -34.58 21.23
CA ALA A 324 6.03 -34.09 21.66
C ALA A 324 5.92 -32.72 22.35
N THR A 325 6.98 -32.33 23.05
CA THR A 325 7.16 -30.93 23.46
C THR A 325 7.10 -30.03 22.23
N ASP A 326 6.57 -28.82 22.41
CA ASP A 326 6.36 -27.79 21.38
C ASP A 326 5.31 -28.15 20.30
N SER A 327 4.61 -29.29 20.41
CA SER A 327 3.43 -29.56 19.58
C SER A 327 2.40 -28.45 19.72
N ALA A 328 1.85 -28.01 18.58
CA ALA A 328 0.83 -26.97 18.53
C ALA A 328 -0.41 -27.38 19.32
N VAL A 329 -0.98 -26.43 20.06
CA VAL A 329 -2.21 -26.60 20.82
C VAL A 329 -3.14 -25.45 20.47
N THR A 330 -4.33 -25.76 19.96
CA THR A 330 -5.34 -24.76 19.61
C THR A 330 -6.72 -25.09 20.13
N SER A 331 -7.48 -24.08 20.56
CA SER A 331 -8.86 -24.30 21.00
C SER A 331 -9.84 -24.34 19.81
N SER A 332 -10.88 -25.18 19.92
CA SER A 332 -11.91 -25.35 18.89
C SER A 332 -13.30 -25.60 19.50
N PRO A 333 -14.35 -24.88 19.05
CA PRO A 333 -14.27 -23.66 18.26
C PRO A 333 -13.53 -22.56 19.04
N GLY A 334 -13.11 -21.47 18.39
CA GLY A 334 -12.58 -20.32 19.12
C GLY A 334 -13.69 -19.52 19.83
N ASN A 335 -13.33 -18.51 20.61
CA ASN A 335 -14.29 -17.62 21.27
C ASN A 335 -14.58 -16.39 20.41
N VAL A 336 -15.85 -15.96 20.39
CA VAL A 336 -16.28 -14.69 19.79
C VAL A 336 -15.78 -13.52 20.61
N VAL A 337 -14.90 -12.72 20.01
CA VAL A 337 -14.26 -11.56 20.67
C VAL A 337 -14.24 -10.29 19.84
N GLY A 338 -14.30 -10.38 18.50
CA GLY A 338 -14.06 -9.22 17.65
C GLY A 338 -12.60 -8.82 17.57
N ASP A 339 -12.27 -7.97 16.60
CA ASP A 339 -10.91 -7.46 16.40
C ASP A 339 -10.55 -6.32 17.37
N ASN A 340 -9.52 -5.53 17.06
CA ASN A 340 -9.11 -4.40 17.87
C ASN A 340 -9.28 -3.09 17.10
N ALA A 341 -9.70 -2.04 17.80
CA ALA A 341 -9.86 -0.71 17.22
C ALA A 341 -8.76 0.27 17.65
N GLY A 342 -7.81 -0.17 18.49
CA GLY A 342 -6.81 0.63 19.19
C GLY A 342 -6.35 1.92 18.49
N TYR A 343 -6.16 2.97 19.31
CA TYR A 343 -5.99 4.38 18.90
C TYR A 343 -7.27 4.99 18.32
N LEU A 344 -8.24 5.27 19.20
CA LEU A 344 -9.58 5.72 18.81
C LEU A 344 -9.58 7.24 18.52
N GLY A 345 -9.84 7.63 17.27
CA GLY A 345 -10.25 9.00 16.91
C GLY A 345 -11.76 9.20 17.07
N ALA A 346 -12.32 10.14 16.32
CA ALA A 346 -13.71 10.54 16.50
C ALA A 346 -14.70 9.40 16.17
N GLY A 347 -15.65 9.16 17.08
CA GLY A 347 -16.79 8.26 16.88
C GLY A 347 -16.55 6.78 17.22
N VAL A 348 -15.32 6.26 17.21
CA VAL A 348 -15.03 4.81 17.37
C VAL A 348 -14.59 4.37 18.76
N GLY A 349 -14.95 5.13 19.80
CA GLY A 349 -14.69 4.82 21.21
C GLY A 349 -15.23 3.46 21.73
N SER A 350 -15.92 2.70 20.87
CA SER A 350 -16.65 1.50 21.27
C SER A 350 -15.75 0.25 21.20
N PRO A 351 -15.84 -0.65 22.20
CA PRO A 351 -15.22 -1.97 22.06
C PRO A 351 -15.74 -2.67 20.80
N ARG A 352 -14.88 -3.47 20.16
CA ARG A 352 -15.20 -4.29 18.98
C ARG A 352 -16.06 -5.52 19.30
N ASN A 353 -16.60 -5.54 20.51
CA ASN A 353 -17.72 -6.37 20.92
C ASN A 353 -18.57 -5.60 21.92
N ARG A 354 -19.84 -5.96 22.03
CA ARG A 354 -20.76 -5.36 23.00
C ARG A 354 -21.70 -6.43 23.54
N VAL A 355 -21.89 -6.46 24.85
CA VAL A 355 -22.92 -7.29 25.50
C VAL A 355 -24.16 -6.44 25.73
N THR A 356 -25.30 -6.89 25.21
CA THR A 356 -26.63 -6.31 25.38
C THR A 356 -27.48 -7.28 26.19
N GLN A 357 -28.11 -6.80 27.26
CA GLN A 357 -29.10 -7.58 27.99
C GLN A 357 -30.45 -7.49 27.27
N VAL A 358 -30.98 -8.63 26.85
CA VAL A 358 -32.23 -8.78 26.12
C VAL A 358 -33.29 -9.32 27.07
N SER A 359 -34.29 -8.50 27.37
CA SER A 359 -35.38 -8.83 28.30
C SER A 359 -36.75 -9.00 27.62
N GLY A 360 -36.82 -8.79 26.30
CA GLY A 360 -38.07 -8.88 25.53
C GLY A 360 -37.85 -8.68 24.03
N ALA A 361 -38.96 -8.66 23.30
CA ALA A 361 -38.94 -8.39 21.86
C ALA A 361 -38.62 -6.92 21.56
N GLY A 362 -37.93 -6.66 20.46
CA GLY A 362 -37.60 -5.32 19.99
C GLY A 362 -36.27 -5.24 19.24
N THR A 363 -36.02 -4.07 18.65
CA THR A 363 -34.75 -3.78 17.96
C THR A 363 -33.76 -3.16 18.93
N TYR A 364 -32.58 -3.78 19.01
CA TYR A 364 -31.47 -3.37 19.84
C TYR A 364 -30.38 -2.76 18.96
N THR A 365 -30.23 -1.44 19.03
CA THR A 365 -29.26 -0.70 18.21
C THR A 365 -28.04 -0.28 19.03
N THR A 366 -26.91 -0.19 18.35
CA THR A 366 -25.69 0.42 18.90
C THR A 366 -25.92 1.92 19.14
N PRO A 367 -25.56 2.47 20.31
CA PRO A 367 -25.72 3.90 20.57
C PRO A 367 -25.02 4.77 19.53
N ALA A 368 -25.58 5.94 19.22
CA ALA A 368 -25.04 6.84 18.20
C ALA A 368 -23.59 7.29 18.47
N ASN A 369 -23.16 7.31 19.73
CA ASN A 369 -21.78 7.63 20.14
C ASN A 369 -20.83 6.42 20.17
N ALA A 370 -21.29 5.26 19.70
CA ALA A 370 -20.56 3.99 19.72
C ALA A 370 -20.43 3.43 18.29
N LEU A 371 -20.18 4.32 17.32
CA LEU A 371 -19.99 3.97 15.92
C LEU A 371 -18.99 2.83 15.78
N GLN A 372 -19.34 1.84 14.95
CA GLN A 372 -18.39 0.84 14.52
C GLN A 372 -17.81 1.30 13.18
N GLY A 373 -16.48 1.33 13.11
CA GLY A 373 -15.74 1.50 11.86
C GLY A 373 -15.93 0.31 10.92
N GLY A 374 -14.92 -0.03 10.11
CA GLY A 374 -14.99 -1.16 9.18
C GLY A 374 -15.49 -2.47 9.82
N ILE A 375 -16.49 -3.11 9.22
CA ILE A 375 -17.10 -4.39 9.59
C ILE A 375 -17.30 -5.19 8.31
N ARG A 376 -16.69 -6.35 8.18
CA ARG A 376 -17.10 -7.37 7.19
C ARG A 376 -17.81 -8.53 7.88
N PHE A 377 -17.32 -8.93 9.05
CA PHE A 377 -17.85 -10.02 9.84
C PHE A 377 -18.54 -9.51 11.11
N HIS A 378 -19.78 -9.95 11.32
CA HIS A 378 -20.59 -9.65 12.50
C HIS A 378 -20.99 -10.97 13.17
N ALA A 379 -20.46 -11.21 14.36
CA ALA A 379 -20.79 -12.38 15.16
C ALA A 379 -21.82 -12.06 16.24
N VAL A 380 -22.81 -12.92 16.42
CA VAL A 380 -23.82 -12.88 17.48
C VAL A 380 -23.66 -14.13 18.35
N THR A 381 -23.43 -13.98 19.64
CA THR A 381 -23.25 -15.10 20.60
C THR A 381 -24.00 -14.85 21.90
N LEU A 382 -24.39 -15.92 22.60
CA LEU A 382 -24.90 -15.80 23.96
C LEU A 382 -23.78 -15.60 24.99
N THR A 383 -24.10 -14.93 26.10
CA THR A 383 -23.19 -14.70 27.24
C THR A 383 -23.78 -15.12 28.58
N THR A 384 -25.08 -15.45 28.61
CA THR A 384 -25.75 -16.10 29.73
C THR A 384 -26.61 -17.25 29.19
N PRO A 385 -26.93 -18.26 30.02
CA PRO A 385 -27.85 -19.32 29.64
C PRO A 385 -29.23 -18.76 29.25
N GLY A 386 -29.90 -19.41 28.30
CA GLY A 386 -31.23 -19.06 27.81
C GLY A 386 -31.37 -19.27 26.30
N THR A 387 -32.50 -18.83 25.76
CA THR A 387 -32.86 -18.89 24.34
C THR A 387 -33.23 -17.49 23.84
N VAL A 388 -32.74 -17.11 22.66
CA VAL A 388 -33.16 -15.88 21.95
C VAL A 388 -33.51 -16.21 20.49
N SER A 389 -34.59 -15.63 19.99
CA SER A 389 -35.01 -15.68 18.59
C SER A 389 -34.79 -14.31 17.95
N ILE A 390 -33.96 -14.25 16.92
CA ILE A 390 -33.54 -13.04 16.23
C ILE A 390 -34.07 -13.10 14.80
N SER A 391 -34.88 -12.12 14.39
CA SER A 391 -35.42 -12.03 13.03
C SER A 391 -34.59 -11.16 12.10
N ASP A 392 -33.66 -10.38 12.68
CA ASP A 392 -32.97 -9.36 11.92
C ASP A 392 -31.60 -8.99 12.51
N VAL A 393 -30.62 -8.74 11.65
CA VAL A 393 -29.30 -8.20 11.97
C VAL A 393 -28.84 -7.31 10.82
N GLY A 394 -28.32 -6.13 11.13
CA GLY A 394 -27.85 -5.20 10.10
C GLY A 394 -26.94 -4.10 10.64
N VAL A 395 -26.49 -3.22 9.74
CA VAL A 395 -25.71 -2.01 10.03
C VAL A 395 -26.37 -0.84 9.32
N VAL A 396 -26.77 0.17 10.10
CA VAL A 396 -27.16 1.46 9.52
C VAL A 396 -25.88 2.22 9.15
N SER A 397 -25.62 2.35 7.85
CA SER A 397 -24.40 2.95 7.31
C SER A 397 -24.16 4.38 7.83
N LYS A 398 -22.89 4.72 8.04
CA LYS A 398 -22.41 6.07 8.41
C LYS A 398 -21.25 6.56 7.52
N PHE A 399 -21.06 5.89 6.40
CA PHE A 399 -20.32 6.39 5.24
C PHE A 399 -21.33 6.44 4.07
N PRO A 400 -20.99 7.06 2.92
CA PRO A 400 -21.94 7.21 1.82
C PRO A 400 -22.48 5.88 1.29
N ASN A 401 -21.62 4.86 1.13
CA ASN A 401 -21.96 3.58 0.49
C ASN A 401 -22.45 3.81 -0.94
N TYR A 402 -21.67 4.56 -1.72
CA TYR A 402 -22.05 5.03 -3.04
C TYR A 402 -22.32 3.88 -4.01
N GLY A 403 -23.50 3.92 -4.63
CA GLY A 403 -23.89 3.01 -5.69
C GLY A 403 -23.47 3.53 -7.07
N PRO A 404 -23.79 2.81 -8.16
CA PRO A 404 -23.41 3.20 -9.51
C PRO A 404 -23.81 4.64 -9.90
N ASP A 405 -24.98 5.12 -9.47
CA ASP A 405 -25.47 6.47 -9.81
C ASP A 405 -24.62 7.61 -9.18
N ASP A 406 -23.87 7.30 -8.14
CA ASP A 406 -23.06 8.26 -7.40
C ASP A 406 -21.67 8.45 -8.03
N TYR A 407 -21.17 7.45 -8.76
CA TYR A 407 -19.88 7.53 -9.47
C TYR A 407 -19.94 8.60 -10.58
N LYS A 408 -18.86 9.36 -10.70
CA LYS A 408 -18.66 10.40 -11.75
C LYS A 408 -17.49 10.07 -12.66
N GLY A 409 -16.56 9.24 -12.21
CA GLY A 409 -15.60 8.57 -13.08
C GLY A 409 -15.75 7.07 -13.01
N TRP A 410 -15.26 6.40 -14.05
CA TRP A 410 -15.24 4.95 -14.19
C TRP A 410 -14.10 4.55 -15.14
N PHE A 411 -13.67 3.29 -15.04
CA PHE A 411 -12.53 2.78 -15.78
C PHE A 411 -12.75 1.29 -16.09
N LEU A 412 -12.51 0.92 -17.34
CA LEU A 412 -12.42 -0.46 -17.80
C LEU A 412 -11.19 -0.65 -18.68
N SER A 413 -10.69 -1.86 -18.70
CA SER A 413 -9.62 -2.32 -19.58
C SER A 413 -9.83 -3.76 -20.00
N SER A 414 -9.03 -4.21 -20.96
CA SER A 414 -8.95 -5.60 -21.38
C SER A 414 -8.45 -6.56 -20.26
N ASP A 415 -8.04 -6.05 -19.10
CA ASP A 415 -7.62 -6.84 -17.96
C ASP A 415 -8.59 -6.66 -16.78
N GLU A 416 -9.42 -7.67 -16.55
CA GLU A 416 -10.43 -7.69 -15.48
C GLU A 416 -9.83 -7.47 -14.08
N VAL A 417 -8.58 -7.91 -13.85
CA VAL A 417 -7.91 -7.69 -12.54
C VAL A 417 -7.61 -6.21 -12.32
N LEU A 418 -7.29 -5.46 -13.37
CA LEU A 418 -7.10 -4.01 -13.26
C LEU A 418 -8.44 -3.29 -13.00
N ASN A 419 -9.53 -3.80 -13.57
CA ASN A 419 -10.88 -3.29 -13.32
C ASN A 419 -11.23 -3.48 -11.84
N ASP A 420 -11.14 -4.71 -11.31
CA ASP A 420 -11.36 -5.03 -9.89
C ASP A 420 -10.54 -4.11 -8.96
N ILE A 421 -9.26 -3.89 -9.28
CA ILE A 421 -8.37 -3.01 -8.52
C ILE A 421 -8.85 -1.55 -8.54
N TRP A 422 -9.30 -1.04 -9.69
CA TRP A 422 -9.76 0.35 -9.79
C TRP A 422 -10.95 0.59 -8.86
N TYR A 423 -11.96 -0.30 -8.90
CA TYR A 423 -13.18 -0.19 -8.10
C TYR A 423 -12.95 -0.50 -6.62
N THR A 424 -12.05 -1.43 -6.28
CA THR A 424 -11.63 -1.66 -4.90
C THR A 424 -11.05 -0.38 -4.28
N GLY A 425 -10.25 0.39 -5.04
CA GLY A 425 -9.71 1.65 -4.54
C GLY A 425 -10.75 2.77 -4.44
N ALA A 426 -11.72 2.82 -5.34
CA ALA A 426 -12.86 3.75 -5.25
C ALA A 426 -13.74 3.44 -4.01
N TYR A 427 -14.06 2.16 -3.78
CA TYR A 427 -14.79 1.74 -2.59
C TYR A 427 -13.99 2.00 -1.30
N THR A 428 -12.67 1.83 -1.35
CA THR A 428 -11.80 2.15 -0.20
C THR A 428 -11.96 3.60 0.25
N VAL A 429 -11.96 4.57 -0.68
CA VAL A 429 -12.13 5.98 -0.30
C VAL A 429 -13.55 6.28 0.17
N ASP A 430 -14.58 5.66 -0.42
CA ASP A 430 -15.99 5.76 0.05
C ASP A 430 -16.14 5.33 1.51
N THR A 431 -15.61 4.15 1.89
CA THR A 431 -15.70 3.63 3.27
C THR A 431 -15.04 4.55 4.32
N ASN A 432 -14.16 5.45 3.88
CA ASN A 432 -13.40 6.37 4.72
C ASN A 432 -13.95 7.81 4.68
N MET A 433 -14.96 8.07 3.86
CA MET A 433 -15.69 9.33 3.81
C MET A 433 -16.69 9.41 4.97
N VAL A 434 -16.73 10.57 5.64
CA VAL A 434 -17.68 10.85 6.70
C VAL A 434 -18.59 12.02 6.27
N PRO A 435 -19.83 11.74 5.86
CA PRO A 435 -20.80 12.77 5.53
C PRO A 435 -21.10 13.69 6.73
N ALA A 436 -21.55 14.91 6.43
CA ALA A 436 -22.04 15.81 7.48
C ALA A 436 -23.17 15.12 8.29
N GLY A 437 -23.07 15.17 9.62
CA GLY A 437 -24.04 14.54 10.54
C GLY A 437 -23.88 13.02 10.71
N ALA A 438 -22.97 12.37 10.00
CA ALA A 438 -22.71 10.94 10.20
C ALA A 438 -22.05 10.62 11.55
N GLN A 439 -21.39 11.60 12.16
CA GLN A 439 -20.90 11.54 13.54
C GLN A 439 -21.41 12.70 14.38
N ASN A 440 -21.44 12.51 15.70
CA ASN A 440 -21.78 13.59 16.64
C ASN A 440 -20.87 14.81 16.42
N ASN A 441 -21.49 15.99 16.27
CA ASN A 441 -20.82 17.26 16.00
C ASN A 441 -20.05 17.34 14.67
N SER A 442 -20.24 16.38 13.76
CA SER A 442 -19.81 16.54 12.36
C SER A 442 -20.80 17.44 11.63
N THR A 443 -20.36 18.63 11.22
CA THR A 443 -21.22 19.62 10.53
C THR A 443 -20.87 19.80 9.05
N PHE A 444 -19.80 19.16 8.57
CA PHE A 444 -19.30 19.21 7.20
C PHE A 444 -18.63 17.86 6.86
N PRO A 445 -18.56 17.48 5.57
CA PRO A 445 -17.96 16.23 5.15
C PRO A 445 -16.43 16.27 5.27
N VAL A 446 -15.81 15.15 5.67
CA VAL A 446 -14.34 14.96 5.71
C VAL A 446 -13.98 13.54 5.31
N ILE A 447 -12.75 13.32 4.84
CA ILE A 447 -12.21 11.98 4.60
C ILE A 447 -11.21 11.61 5.69
N LEU A 448 -11.21 10.34 6.08
CA LEU A 448 -10.32 9.78 7.09
C LEU A 448 -9.26 8.87 6.45
N ASP A 449 -8.26 8.53 7.24
CA ASP A 449 -7.22 7.56 6.91
C ASP A 449 -7.78 6.16 6.62
N GLY A 450 -8.60 5.62 7.53
CA GLY A 450 -9.17 4.29 7.38
C GLY A 450 -10.48 4.08 8.10
N ALA A 451 -11.16 2.99 7.77
CA ALA A 451 -12.53 2.76 8.20
C ALA A 451 -12.57 2.36 9.69
N LYS A 452 -11.59 1.61 10.19
CA LYS A 452 -11.60 1.00 11.53
C LYS A 452 -10.86 1.79 12.61
N ARG A 453 -9.52 1.79 12.57
CA ARG A 453 -8.66 2.40 13.60
C ARG A 453 -8.31 3.83 13.22
N ASP A 454 -7.78 4.60 14.18
CA ASP A 454 -7.39 6.02 14.06
C ASP A 454 -8.57 6.92 13.70
N ARG A 455 -9.15 6.81 12.50
CA ARG A 455 -10.29 7.60 12.03
C ARG A 455 -10.04 9.10 12.18
N ARG A 456 -8.93 9.53 11.62
CA ARG A 456 -8.46 10.92 11.64
C ARG A 456 -8.18 11.37 10.22
N ILE A 457 -8.19 12.69 10.04
CA ILE A 457 -7.62 13.29 8.84
C ILE A 457 -6.11 13.26 9.03
N TRP A 458 -5.41 12.58 8.13
CA TRP A 458 -3.96 12.53 8.07
C TRP A 458 -3.47 13.19 6.78
N ALA A 459 -2.53 14.11 6.90
CA ALA A 459 -2.12 14.95 5.77
C ALA A 459 -1.44 14.14 4.64
N GLY A 460 -0.63 13.13 4.97
CA GLY A 460 0.04 12.28 3.98
C GLY A 460 -0.93 11.43 3.15
N ASP A 461 -1.97 10.92 3.80
CA ASP A 461 -3.01 10.08 3.20
C ASP A 461 -3.79 10.81 2.10
N LEU A 462 -4.00 12.13 2.27
CA LEU A 462 -4.73 12.97 1.33
C LEU A 462 -4.13 12.99 -0.07
N PHE A 463 -2.84 12.66 -0.25
CA PHE A 463 -2.23 12.63 -1.58
C PHE A 463 -2.89 11.58 -2.49
N ASN A 464 -2.95 10.32 -2.03
CA ASN A 464 -3.62 9.25 -2.80
C ASN A 464 -5.13 9.33 -2.66
N ALA A 465 -5.62 9.57 -1.44
CA ALA A 465 -7.05 9.59 -1.15
C ALA A 465 -7.76 10.71 -1.94
N GLY A 466 -7.18 11.92 -1.94
CA GLY A 466 -7.78 13.08 -2.62
C GLY A 466 -7.92 12.87 -4.12
N ARG A 467 -6.84 12.44 -4.78
CA ARG A 467 -6.86 12.14 -6.22
C ARG A 467 -7.86 11.06 -6.56
N SER A 468 -7.96 10.01 -5.75
CA SER A 468 -8.92 8.91 -5.96
C SER A 468 -10.36 9.38 -5.75
N THR A 469 -10.61 10.25 -4.77
CA THR A 469 -11.92 10.87 -4.56
C THR A 469 -12.33 11.75 -5.74
N TYR A 470 -11.43 12.57 -6.28
CA TYR A 470 -11.72 13.36 -7.48
C TYR A 470 -12.01 12.44 -8.68
N THR A 471 -11.18 11.42 -8.88
CA THR A 471 -11.31 10.45 -9.97
C THR A 471 -12.63 9.67 -9.93
N ALA A 472 -13.06 9.18 -8.76
CA ALA A 472 -14.26 8.34 -8.66
C ALA A 472 -15.55 9.16 -8.49
N PHE A 473 -15.55 10.19 -7.63
CA PHE A 473 -16.77 10.89 -7.19
C PHE A 473 -16.86 12.35 -7.66
N GLY A 474 -15.82 12.86 -8.33
CA GLY A 474 -15.83 14.17 -8.95
C GLY A 474 -15.85 15.33 -7.94
N TYR A 475 -16.60 16.38 -8.28
CA TYR A 475 -16.50 17.69 -7.66
C TYR A 475 -17.78 18.11 -6.94
N GLY A 476 -17.63 18.79 -5.81
CA GLY A 476 -18.73 19.31 -4.99
C GLY A 476 -19.01 18.48 -3.73
N PRO A 477 -20.25 18.55 -3.19
CA PRO A 477 -20.60 18.01 -1.86
C PRO A 477 -20.42 16.49 -1.70
N GLN A 478 -20.39 15.76 -2.81
CA GLN A 478 -20.26 14.29 -2.82
C GLN A 478 -18.85 13.80 -3.15
N GLY A 479 -17.93 14.71 -3.49
CA GLY A 479 -16.56 14.37 -3.88
C GLY A 479 -15.57 15.36 -3.28
N SER A 480 -15.12 16.34 -4.08
CA SER A 480 -14.03 17.24 -3.69
C SER A 480 -14.19 18.00 -2.36
N GLU A 481 -15.41 18.29 -1.89
CA GLU A 481 -15.62 18.97 -0.61
C GLU A 481 -15.10 18.16 0.59
N TYR A 482 -15.07 16.82 0.51
CA TYR A 482 -14.46 15.98 1.54
C TYR A 482 -12.98 16.29 1.71
N ILE A 483 -12.29 16.62 0.60
CA ILE A 483 -10.86 16.93 0.59
C ILE A 483 -10.61 18.37 1.03
N SER A 484 -11.32 19.34 0.43
CA SER A 484 -11.20 20.76 0.79
C SER A 484 -11.45 20.99 2.29
N ASN A 485 -12.50 20.38 2.85
CA ASN A 485 -12.80 20.49 4.28
C ASN A 485 -11.73 19.84 5.16
N SER A 486 -11.18 18.69 4.73
CA SER A 486 -10.12 17.98 5.47
C SER A 486 -8.83 18.83 5.54
N ILE A 487 -8.45 19.46 4.43
CA ILE A 487 -7.33 20.42 4.37
C ILE A 487 -7.61 21.63 5.26
N GLY A 488 -8.84 22.17 5.21
CA GLY A 488 -9.26 23.28 6.06
C GLY A 488 -9.19 22.95 7.56
N VAL A 489 -9.55 21.73 7.96
CA VAL A 489 -9.41 21.25 9.35
C VAL A 489 -7.95 21.23 9.77
N LEU A 490 -7.04 20.71 8.95
CA LEU A 490 -5.60 20.72 9.25
C LEU A 490 -5.08 22.16 9.38
N GLY A 491 -5.38 23.02 8.40
CA GLY A 491 -4.96 24.44 8.40
C GLY A 491 -5.48 25.21 9.62
N SER A 492 -6.70 24.92 10.09
CA SER A 492 -7.28 25.54 11.28
C SER A 492 -6.54 25.20 12.59
N ARG A 493 -5.69 24.17 12.57
CA ARG A 493 -4.94 23.65 13.73
C ARG A 493 -3.47 24.08 13.76
N GLN A 494 -3.08 25.01 12.89
CA GLN A 494 -1.72 25.54 12.85
C GLN A 494 -1.27 26.04 14.24
N ALA A 495 -0.11 25.56 14.68
CA ALA A 495 0.51 25.92 15.94
C ALA A 495 1.17 27.30 15.86
N ALA A 496 1.47 27.88 17.04
CA ALA A 496 2.06 29.22 17.14
C ALA A 496 3.45 29.36 16.49
N ASN A 497 4.16 28.25 16.28
CA ASN A 497 5.45 28.21 15.57
C ASN A 497 5.29 28.15 14.03
N GLY A 498 4.07 28.20 13.51
CA GLY A 498 3.76 28.10 12.07
C GLY A 498 3.51 26.68 11.56
N SER A 499 3.86 25.64 12.33
CA SER A 499 3.64 24.26 11.91
C SER A 499 2.16 23.87 11.89
N VAL A 500 1.73 23.23 10.81
CA VAL A 500 0.44 22.55 10.68
C VAL A 500 0.62 21.11 11.14
N PRO A 501 -0.23 20.58 12.03
CA PRO A 501 -0.09 19.20 12.49
C PRO A 501 -0.33 18.23 11.34
N GLY A 502 0.39 17.10 11.37
CA GLY A 502 0.21 16.02 10.39
C GLY A 502 -1.12 15.28 10.49
N GLU A 503 -1.88 15.51 11.55
CA GLU A 503 -3.12 14.80 11.88
C GLU A 503 -4.12 15.69 12.63
N SER A 504 -5.41 15.36 12.53
CA SER A 504 -6.49 16.16 13.12
C SER A 504 -6.88 15.78 14.56
N ALA A 505 -6.27 14.78 15.18
CA ALA A 505 -6.68 14.17 16.44
C ALA A 505 -8.19 13.92 16.49
N ASN A 506 -8.91 14.61 17.38
CA ASN A 506 -10.37 14.69 17.33
C ASN A 506 -10.81 15.86 16.42
N TRP A 507 -11.22 15.54 15.20
CA TRP A 507 -11.65 16.54 14.21
C TRP A 507 -13.01 17.19 14.54
N THR A 508 -13.83 16.56 15.39
CA THR A 508 -15.16 17.09 15.80
C THR A 508 -15.14 17.93 17.08
N SER A 509 -13.98 18.09 17.75
CA SER A 509 -13.86 18.87 19.01
C SER A 509 -13.36 20.31 18.81
N VAL A 510 -13.91 21.23 19.62
CA VAL A 510 -13.48 22.64 19.71
C VAL A 510 -13.22 23.01 21.19
N PRO A 511 -12.06 23.58 21.57
CA PRO A 511 -10.92 23.91 20.71
C PRO A 511 -10.16 22.65 20.28
N ALA A 512 -9.54 22.72 19.11
CA ALA A 512 -8.73 21.64 18.57
C ALA A 512 -7.54 21.33 19.47
N VAL A 513 -7.36 20.05 19.84
CA VAL A 513 -6.09 19.56 20.36
C VAL A 513 -5.27 19.12 19.15
N ALA A 514 -4.13 19.74 18.92
CA ALA A 514 -3.18 19.35 17.88
C ALA A 514 -1.91 18.84 18.55
N GLN A 515 -1.45 17.64 18.17
CA GLN A 515 -0.12 17.15 18.54
C GLN A 515 0.76 17.21 17.29
N PHE A 516 1.98 17.73 17.46
CA PHE A 516 2.94 17.68 16.37
C PHE A 516 3.46 16.25 16.25
N TYR A 517 3.03 15.56 15.19
CA TYR A 517 3.37 14.17 14.95
C TYR A 517 4.70 14.02 14.21
N SER A 518 4.86 14.65 13.03
CA SER A 518 5.98 14.46 12.11
C SER A 518 6.18 15.70 11.23
N THR A 519 7.45 16.02 10.93
CA THR A 519 7.81 17.07 9.97
C THR A 519 7.38 16.71 8.55
N ALA A 520 7.58 15.45 8.10
CA ALA A 520 7.14 15.02 6.78
C ALA A 520 5.62 15.16 6.62
N TYR A 521 4.84 14.67 7.60
CA TYR A 521 3.38 14.84 7.60
C TYR A 521 2.93 16.30 7.67
N SER A 522 3.69 17.16 8.33
CA SER A 522 3.44 18.62 8.31
C SER A 522 3.64 19.23 6.92
N ILE A 523 4.65 18.77 6.17
CA ILE A 523 4.96 19.25 4.80
C ILE A 523 3.94 18.77 3.76
N TYR A 524 3.19 17.70 4.01
CA TYR A 524 2.10 17.31 3.12
C TYR A 524 0.96 18.36 3.07
N PHE A 525 0.81 19.25 4.06
CA PHE A 525 -0.23 20.29 4.02
C PHE A 525 -0.10 21.25 2.82
N PRO A 526 1.06 21.91 2.57
CA PRO A 526 1.24 22.70 1.35
C PRO A 526 1.02 21.90 0.07
N VAL A 527 1.51 20.66 0.01
CA VAL A 527 1.34 19.80 -1.17
C VAL A 527 -0.14 19.51 -1.44
N GLY A 528 -0.88 19.05 -0.42
CA GLY A 528 -2.31 18.75 -0.53
C GLY A 528 -3.17 19.98 -0.83
N LEU A 529 -2.83 21.15 -0.29
CA LEU A 529 -3.54 22.41 -0.60
C LEU A 529 -3.41 22.77 -2.08
N VAL A 530 -2.19 22.72 -2.62
CA VAL A 530 -1.94 23.06 -4.02
C VAL A 530 -2.53 22.01 -4.95
N ASP A 531 -2.48 20.73 -4.56
CA ASP A 531 -3.10 19.66 -5.33
C ASP A 531 -4.63 19.80 -5.38
N ASN A 532 -5.26 20.15 -4.25
CA ASN A 532 -6.67 20.46 -4.24
C ASN A 532 -7.01 21.62 -5.20
N TYR A 533 -6.22 22.70 -5.21
CA TYR A 533 -6.42 23.80 -6.16
C TYR A 533 -6.25 23.34 -7.62
N ARG A 534 -5.22 22.54 -7.91
CA ARG A 534 -4.96 21.99 -9.25
C ARG A 534 -6.16 21.21 -9.78
N TYR A 535 -6.77 20.36 -8.95
CA TYR A 535 -7.90 19.55 -9.40
C TYR A 535 -9.22 20.30 -9.40
N THR A 536 -9.47 21.20 -8.44
CA THR A 536 -10.78 21.86 -8.26
C THR A 536 -10.90 23.21 -8.95
N GLY A 537 -9.79 23.92 -9.18
CA GLY A 537 -9.79 25.32 -9.59
C GLY A 537 -10.25 26.30 -8.51
N ASP A 538 -10.48 25.85 -7.25
CA ASP A 538 -10.99 26.70 -6.16
C ASP A 538 -9.92 27.65 -5.61
N LEU A 539 -9.74 28.76 -6.33
CA LEU A 539 -8.77 29.80 -6.00
C LEU A 539 -9.13 30.53 -4.70
N ASP A 540 -10.41 30.71 -4.40
CA ASP A 540 -10.87 31.39 -3.19
C ASP A 540 -10.50 30.60 -1.94
N PHE A 541 -10.69 29.28 -1.95
CA PHE A 541 -10.22 28.41 -0.88
C PHE A 541 -8.70 28.46 -0.75
N ALA A 542 -7.96 28.39 -1.86
CA ALA A 542 -6.50 28.46 -1.83
C ALA A 542 -5.99 29.78 -1.22
N ILE A 543 -6.59 30.92 -1.61
CA ILE A 543 -6.29 32.24 -1.04
C ILE A 543 -6.60 32.25 0.47
N SER A 544 -7.72 31.66 0.90
CA SER A 544 -8.11 31.60 2.31
C SER A 544 -7.09 30.86 3.19
N GLN A 545 -6.37 29.88 2.62
CA GLN A 545 -5.37 29.08 3.32
C GLN A 545 -3.93 29.61 3.12
N TYR A 546 -3.70 30.57 2.22
CA TYR A 546 -2.36 31.03 1.85
C TYR A 546 -1.53 31.49 3.05
N GLY A 547 -2.13 32.24 3.98
CA GLY A 547 -1.45 32.66 5.22
C GLY A 547 -0.97 31.48 6.07
N ARG A 548 -1.72 30.36 6.09
CA ARG A 548 -1.32 29.12 6.77
C ARG A 548 -0.19 28.44 6.03
N LEU A 549 -0.28 28.33 4.71
CA LEU A 549 0.79 27.78 3.87
C LEU A 549 2.10 28.55 4.07
N ARG A 550 2.07 29.89 4.05
CA ARG A 550 3.26 30.72 4.24
C ARG A 550 3.93 30.48 5.59
N ALA A 551 3.15 30.46 6.68
CA ALA A 551 3.68 30.18 8.02
C ALA A 551 4.23 28.75 8.16
N GLN A 552 3.65 27.75 7.45
CA GLN A 552 4.23 26.41 7.36
C GLN A 552 5.58 26.42 6.62
N MET A 553 5.70 27.18 5.53
CA MET A 553 6.95 27.28 4.78
C MET A 553 8.06 27.98 5.59
N ASP A 554 7.71 28.99 6.39
CA ASP A 554 8.62 29.63 7.35
C ASP A 554 9.06 28.67 8.46
N TYR A 555 8.15 27.83 8.95
CA TYR A 555 8.48 26.77 9.89
C TYR A 555 9.46 25.76 9.27
N ASN A 556 9.18 25.26 8.08
CA ASN A 556 10.07 24.34 7.35
C ASN A 556 11.47 24.94 7.17
N LEU A 557 11.54 26.23 6.80
CA LEU A 557 12.79 26.97 6.66
C LEU A 557 13.60 26.99 7.98
N SER A 558 12.93 27.14 9.12
CA SER A 558 13.60 27.18 10.44
C SER A 558 14.31 25.88 10.82
N LEU A 559 13.97 24.76 10.15
CA LEU A 559 14.56 23.44 10.38
C LEU A 559 15.78 23.16 9.49
N THR A 560 16.13 24.09 8.59
CA THR A 560 17.16 23.85 7.58
C THR A 560 18.58 24.07 8.10
N ASN A 561 19.53 23.28 7.60
CA ASN A 561 20.96 23.48 7.81
C ASN A 561 21.55 24.50 6.82
N ALA A 562 22.88 24.64 6.80
CA ALA A 562 23.59 25.56 5.90
C ALA A 562 23.42 25.20 4.40
N ASP A 563 23.14 23.93 4.08
CA ASP A 563 22.89 23.46 2.72
C ASP A 563 21.42 23.67 2.29
N GLY A 564 20.60 24.22 3.17
CA GLY A 564 19.17 24.44 2.95
C GLY A 564 18.31 23.19 3.15
N LEU A 565 18.87 22.09 3.65
CA LEU A 565 18.18 20.83 3.90
C LEU A 565 17.58 20.78 5.30
N ILE A 566 16.33 20.32 5.43
CA ILE A 566 15.68 20.06 6.72
C ILE A 566 16.44 18.97 7.46
N VAL A 567 16.67 19.21 8.75
CA VAL A 567 17.28 18.25 9.69
C VAL A 567 16.26 17.85 10.74
N THR A 568 16.00 16.56 10.86
CA THR A 568 15.11 15.98 11.89
C THR A 568 15.90 15.28 12.99
N THR A 569 15.24 14.99 14.10
CA THR A 569 15.78 14.19 15.21
C THR A 569 15.22 12.77 15.22
N SER A 570 15.75 11.91 16.09
CA SER A 570 15.16 10.57 16.32
C SER A 570 13.85 10.62 17.14
N GLY A 571 13.37 11.82 17.47
CA GLY A 571 12.12 12.08 18.19
C GLY A 571 10.90 12.02 17.29
N SER A 572 9.82 12.73 17.68
CA SER A 572 8.58 12.73 16.92
C SER A 572 8.74 13.41 15.55
N ASP A 573 9.50 14.49 15.49
CA ASP A 573 9.71 15.28 14.27
C ASP A 573 10.30 14.49 13.10
N GLY A 574 11.10 13.45 13.37
CA GLY A 574 11.65 12.54 12.36
C GLY A 574 10.81 11.31 12.05
N ARG A 575 9.60 11.17 12.61
CA ARG A 575 8.69 10.04 12.29
C ARG A 575 8.08 10.21 10.91
N ASP A 576 7.58 9.10 10.35
CA ASP A 576 6.86 9.08 9.08
C ASP A 576 5.71 8.04 9.13
N TRP A 577 5.19 7.62 7.98
CA TRP A 577 4.11 6.64 7.81
C TRP A 577 4.38 5.32 8.56
N ASP A 578 5.65 4.98 8.76
CA ASP A 578 6.16 3.82 9.47
C ASP A 578 6.41 4.11 10.97
N PHE A 579 5.42 4.67 11.65
CA PHE A 579 5.54 5.16 13.03
C PHE A 579 6.18 4.17 14.04
N TYR A 580 6.03 2.87 13.80
CA TYR A 580 6.58 1.77 14.60
C TYR A 580 8.11 1.66 14.50
N ASP A 581 8.74 2.26 13.49
CA ASP A 581 10.18 2.35 13.33
C ASP A 581 10.81 3.55 14.05
N GLY A 582 10.00 4.46 14.60
CA GLY A 582 10.49 5.64 15.31
C GLY A 582 11.02 6.73 14.38
N GLY A 583 11.66 7.75 14.97
CA GLY A 583 12.13 8.91 14.22
C GLY A 583 13.49 8.69 13.55
N ARG A 584 13.65 9.24 12.34
CA ARG A 584 14.92 9.29 11.61
C ARG A 584 15.61 10.63 11.85
N ALA A 585 16.85 10.58 12.32
CA ALA A 585 17.66 11.78 12.53
C ALA A 585 18.41 12.20 11.25
N GLY A 586 18.84 13.46 11.20
CA GLY A 586 19.71 14.01 10.16
C GLY A 586 18.94 14.62 8.98
N THR A 587 19.62 14.76 7.84
CA THR A 587 18.99 15.15 6.58
C THR A 587 18.39 13.89 5.94
N VAL A 588 17.12 13.63 6.29
CA VAL A 588 16.36 12.49 5.74
C VAL A 588 15.94 12.81 4.32
N THR A 589 16.21 11.90 3.38
CA THR A 589 16.02 12.16 1.95
C THR A 589 14.55 12.34 1.59
N ALA A 590 13.67 11.43 2.02
CA ALA A 590 12.23 11.52 1.76
C ALA A 590 11.64 12.86 2.24
N THR A 591 11.98 13.30 3.46
CA THR A 591 11.55 14.60 4.01
C THR A 591 12.03 15.79 3.16
N ASN A 592 13.26 15.73 2.63
CA ASN A 592 13.83 16.81 1.83
C ASN A 592 13.31 16.81 0.39
N VAL A 593 13.04 15.64 -0.20
CA VAL A 593 12.33 15.53 -1.49
C VAL A 593 10.92 16.10 -1.37
N LEU A 594 10.21 15.80 -0.27
CA LEU A 594 8.90 16.37 0.03
C LEU A 594 8.98 17.89 0.29
N TYR A 595 10.03 18.39 0.95
CA TYR A 595 10.26 19.83 1.12
C TYR A 595 10.49 20.54 -0.21
N TYR A 596 11.29 19.95 -1.11
CA TYR A 596 11.44 20.42 -2.49
C TYR A 596 10.06 20.51 -3.17
N ARG A 597 9.24 19.44 -3.09
CA ARG A 597 7.90 19.44 -3.67
C ARG A 597 7.04 20.58 -3.11
N ALA A 598 7.00 20.75 -1.79
CA ALA A 598 6.23 21.82 -1.17
C ALA A 598 6.67 23.23 -1.61
N LEU A 599 7.98 23.47 -1.78
CA LEU A 599 8.50 24.74 -2.29
C LEU A 599 8.08 25.00 -3.74
N SER A 600 8.23 24.00 -4.62
CA SER A 600 7.83 24.09 -6.02
C SER A 600 6.33 24.32 -6.15
N GLU A 601 5.52 23.61 -5.36
CA GLU A 601 4.07 23.74 -5.35
C GLU A 601 3.60 25.10 -4.84
N ALA A 602 4.19 25.58 -3.75
CA ALA A 602 3.86 26.88 -3.19
C ALA A 602 4.22 28.03 -4.16
N ALA A 603 5.36 27.91 -4.85
CA ALA A 603 5.75 28.88 -5.88
C ALA A 603 4.80 28.89 -7.08
N TRP A 604 4.38 27.71 -7.55
CA TRP A 604 3.40 27.57 -8.63
C TRP A 604 2.05 28.20 -8.26
N LEU A 605 1.53 27.90 -7.06
CA LEU A 605 0.30 28.51 -6.55
C LEU A 605 0.39 30.04 -6.46
N ALA A 606 1.49 30.56 -5.92
CA ALA A 606 1.71 32.01 -5.85
C ALA A 606 1.75 32.65 -7.24
N GLY A 607 2.31 31.96 -8.25
CA GLY A 607 2.24 32.36 -9.66
C GLY A 607 0.81 32.51 -10.15
N HIS A 608 -0.02 31.47 -10.00
CA HIS A 608 -1.43 31.52 -10.40
C HIS A 608 -2.21 32.61 -9.66
N MET A 609 -1.96 32.84 -8.38
CA MET A 609 -2.63 33.91 -7.63
C MET A 609 -2.30 35.30 -8.20
N ILE A 610 -1.03 35.54 -8.60
CA ILE A 610 -0.61 36.79 -9.23
C ILE A 610 -1.28 36.97 -10.59
N GLU A 611 -1.32 35.91 -11.39
CA GLU A 611 -1.90 35.94 -12.74
C GLU A 611 -3.41 36.17 -12.72
N ASN A 612 -4.12 35.50 -11.80
CA ASN A 612 -5.58 35.52 -11.75
C ASN A 612 -6.15 36.66 -10.89
N VAL A 613 -5.41 37.15 -9.88
CA VAL A 613 -5.86 38.23 -8.99
C VAL A 613 -4.80 39.33 -8.82
N PRO A 614 -4.30 39.95 -9.91
CA PRO A 614 -3.13 40.84 -9.89
C PRO A 614 -3.33 42.13 -9.08
N THR A 615 -4.58 42.50 -8.79
CA THR A 615 -4.93 43.69 -8.00
C THR A 615 -5.08 43.41 -6.51
N ASN A 616 -4.85 42.17 -6.05
CA ASN A 616 -4.91 41.85 -4.62
C ASN A 616 -3.82 42.61 -3.85
N ALA A 617 -4.14 43.07 -2.64
CA ALA A 617 -3.19 43.78 -1.78
C ALA A 617 -1.95 42.94 -1.42
N GLU A 618 -2.06 41.60 -1.45
CA GLU A 618 -0.97 40.67 -1.19
C GLU A 618 -0.16 40.27 -2.43
N ALA A 619 -0.52 40.74 -3.64
CA ALA A 619 0.14 40.30 -4.88
C ALA A 619 1.67 40.55 -4.88
N ALA A 620 2.13 41.64 -4.26
CA ALA A 620 3.56 41.90 -4.10
C ALA A 620 4.25 40.90 -3.14
N THR A 621 3.53 40.45 -2.10
CA THR A 621 4.00 39.40 -1.19
C THR A 621 4.08 38.07 -1.92
N TRP A 622 3.06 37.70 -2.68
CA TRP A 622 3.05 36.47 -3.48
C TRP A 622 4.20 36.43 -4.49
N ALA A 623 4.49 37.55 -5.16
CA ALA A 623 5.62 37.64 -6.09
C ALA A 623 6.98 37.44 -5.39
N ALA A 624 7.14 38.00 -4.19
CA ALA A 624 8.35 37.82 -3.39
C ALA A 624 8.49 36.38 -2.86
N ASP A 625 7.40 35.81 -2.36
CA ASP A 625 7.33 34.44 -1.86
C ASP A 625 7.63 33.44 -3.01
N LYS A 626 7.01 33.60 -4.18
CA LYS A 626 7.28 32.81 -5.40
C LYS A 626 8.78 32.77 -5.72
N ALA A 627 9.40 33.94 -5.87
CA ALA A 627 10.82 34.02 -6.22
C ALA A 627 11.72 33.39 -5.14
N ALA A 628 11.39 33.56 -3.87
CA ALA A 628 12.14 32.97 -2.76
C ALA A 628 12.01 31.45 -2.72
N TRP A 629 10.81 30.92 -2.93
CA TRP A 629 10.54 29.48 -2.94
C TRP A 629 11.14 28.80 -4.18
N GLU A 630 11.11 29.41 -5.37
CA GLU A 630 11.79 28.89 -6.57
C GLU A 630 13.31 28.80 -6.36
N ALA A 631 13.92 29.87 -5.86
CA ALA A 631 15.35 29.90 -5.57
C ALA A 631 15.72 28.81 -4.55
N ARG A 632 14.88 28.62 -3.53
CA ARG A 632 15.11 27.58 -2.52
C ARG A 632 14.89 26.17 -3.05
N ALA A 633 13.85 25.93 -3.85
CA ALA A 633 13.60 24.63 -4.47
C ALA A 633 14.81 24.20 -5.30
N ASN A 634 15.37 25.11 -6.10
CA ASN A 634 16.59 24.86 -6.88
C ASN A 634 17.79 24.52 -5.98
N GLN A 635 17.98 25.25 -4.88
CA GLN A 635 19.03 24.96 -3.90
C GLN A 635 18.83 23.57 -3.27
N VAL A 636 17.63 23.26 -2.79
CA VAL A 636 17.32 21.98 -2.11
C VAL A 636 17.52 20.81 -3.07
N LYS A 637 17.02 20.88 -4.32
CA LYS A 637 17.24 19.84 -5.34
C LYS A 637 18.73 19.61 -5.60
N ALA A 638 19.52 20.67 -5.72
CA ALA A 638 20.97 20.56 -5.90
C ALA A 638 21.65 19.92 -4.67
N SER A 639 21.27 20.33 -3.46
CA SER A 639 21.81 19.80 -2.21
C SER A 639 21.46 18.32 -1.99
N ILE A 640 20.23 17.89 -2.32
CA ILE A 640 19.83 16.47 -2.25
C ILE A 640 20.73 15.64 -3.17
N ASN A 641 20.87 16.05 -4.44
CA ASN A 641 21.70 15.33 -5.40
C ASN A 641 23.18 15.30 -5.02
N ALA A 642 23.70 16.37 -4.44
CA ALA A 642 25.10 16.46 -4.04
C ALA A 642 25.43 15.65 -2.77
N THR A 643 24.47 15.49 -1.85
CA THR A 643 24.76 15.00 -0.49
C THR A 643 24.03 13.72 -0.10
N LEU A 644 22.94 13.36 -0.77
CA LEU A 644 22.08 12.22 -0.40
C LEU A 644 22.01 11.14 -1.49
N PHE A 645 22.50 11.42 -2.70
CA PHE A 645 22.66 10.41 -3.73
C PHE A 645 23.91 9.56 -3.46
N ASP A 646 23.74 8.24 -3.37
CA ASP A 646 24.83 7.27 -3.29
C ASP A 646 25.25 6.90 -4.72
N ALA A 647 26.34 7.52 -5.19
CA ALA A 647 26.85 7.31 -6.54
C ALA A 647 27.38 5.88 -6.79
N GLU A 648 27.75 5.14 -5.74
CA GLU A 648 28.23 3.76 -5.88
C GLU A 648 27.06 2.81 -6.15
N ARG A 649 25.94 3.00 -5.44
CA ARG A 649 24.73 2.19 -5.61
C ARG A 649 23.80 2.71 -6.71
N GLY A 650 23.94 3.98 -7.10
CA GLY A 650 23.09 4.64 -8.09
C GLY A 650 21.70 5.03 -7.57
N VAL A 651 21.53 5.19 -6.26
CA VAL A 651 20.24 5.44 -5.59
C VAL A 651 20.40 6.42 -4.43
N TYR A 652 19.30 6.99 -3.95
CA TYR A 652 19.33 7.81 -2.73
C TYR A 652 19.33 6.96 -1.47
N ARG A 653 20.15 7.37 -0.50
CA ARG A 653 20.15 6.79 0.86
C ARG A 653 19.03 7.37 1.73
N MET A 654 18.75 6.75 2.86
CA MET A 654 17.68 7.16 3.79
C MET A 654 18.01 8.46 4.52
N SER A 655 19.23 8.58 5.06
CA SER A 655 19.69 9.75 5.80
C SER A 655 21.21 9.88 5.75
N ASN A 656 21.74 11.06 6.04
CA ASN A 656 23.18 11.28 6.19
C ASN A 656 23.76 10.77 7.53
N VAL A 657 22.92 10.31 8.46
CA VAL A 657 23.37 9.79 9.77
C VAL A 657 22.73 8.44 10.10
N ASN A 658 23.47 7.63 10.85
CA ASN A 658 22.94 6.40 11.46
C ASN A 658 22.17 6.74 12.75
N THR A 659 21.07 6.03 13.01
CA THR A 659 20.29 6.18 14.24
C THR A 659 20.34 4.89 15.04
N GLY A 660 21.23 4.82 16.04
CA GLY A 660 21.47 3.59 16.79
C GLY A 660 22.02 2.49 15.88
N ASN A 661 21.31 1.36 15.78
CA ASN A 661 21.64 0.26 14.87
C ASN A 661 20.98 0.39 13.48
N LYS A 662 20.28 1.50 13.19
CA LYS A 662 19.63 1.76 11.90
C LYS A 662 20.58 2.53 10.98
N SER A 663 20.88 1.96 9.82
CA SER A 663 21.80 2.53 8.82
C SER A 663 21.15 3.71 8.08
N GLY A 664 21.79 4.88 8.10
CA GLY A 664 21.39 6.02 7.24
C GLY A 664 21.67 5.74 5.76
N ASN A 665 22.63 4.86 5.46
CA ASN A 665 22.99 4.44 4.10
C ASN A 665 22.02 3.41 3.49
N ALA A 666 21.03 2.95 4.27
CA ALA A 666 19.98 2.09 3.74
C ALA A 666 19.21 2.81 2.63
N VAL A 667 18.62 2.05 1.71
CA VAL A 667 17.89 2.56 0.56
C VAL A 667 16.40 2.47 0.85
N PRO A 668 15.69 3.60 1.01
CA PRO A 668 14.26 3.59 1.21
C PRO A 668 13.53 3.67 -0.14
N GLN A 669 12.41 2.96 -0.26
CA GLN A 669 11.56 3.00 -1.44
C GLN A 669 10.99 4.41 -1.68
N ASP A 670 10.46 5.04 -0.63
CA ASP A 670 9.78 6.34 -0.68
C ASP A 670 10.66 7.47 -1.22
N ALA A 671 11.88 7.64 -0.72
CA ALA A 671 12.74 8.74 -1.15
C ALA A 671 13.13 8.61 -2.62
N ASN A 672 13.35 7.37 -3.09
CA ASN A 672 13.73 7.09 -4.47
C ASN A 672 12.54 7.24 -5.42
N SER A 673 11.38 6.69 -5.07
CA SER A 673 10.16 6.83 -5.88
C SER A 673 9.72 8.29 -5.98
N MET A 674 9.68 9.03 -4.86
CA MET A 674 9.32 10.45 -4.86
C MET A 674 10.36 11.31 -5.59
N ALA A 675 11.65 10.96 -5.53
CA ALA A 675 12.69 11.70 -6.25
C ALA A 675 12.54 11.57 -7.78
N VAL A 676 12.14 10.39 -8.26
CA VAL A 676 11.77 10.18 -9.67
C VAL A 676 10.49 10.93 -10.00
N LEU A 677 9.41 10.68 -9.26
CA LEU A 677 8.08 11.24 -9.50
C LEU A 677 8.06 12.77 -9.56
N TRP A 678 8.84 13.44 -8.72
CA TRP A 678 8.88 14.90 -8.66
C TRP A 678 10.12 15.50 -9.33
N GLY A 679 10.86 14.71 -10.12
CA GLY A 679 11.98 15.22 -10.92
C GLY A 679 13.14 15.76 -10.09
N VAL A 680 13.36 15.27 -8.87
CA VAL A 680 14.59 15.53 -8.11
C VAL A 680 15.75 14.72 -8.69
N ALA A 681 15.46 13.47 -9.07
CA ALA A 681 16.39 12.59 -9.77
C ALA A 681 16.81 13.18 -11.12
N PRO A 682 18.12 13.20 -11.45
CA PRO A 682 18.56 13.49 -12.80
C PRO A 682 17.99 12.45 -13.76
N GLU A 683 17.57 12.89 -14.94
CA GLU A 683 16.89 12.06 -15.95
C GLU A 683 17.69 10.80 -16.29
N GLU A 684 19.02 10.93 -16.45
CA GLU A 684 19.93 9.83 -16.76
C GLU A 684 20.10 8.81 -15.63
N LYS A 685 19.51 9.05 -14.44
CA LYS A 685 19.54 8.15 -13.28
C LYS A 685 18.20 7.46 -13.05
N VAL A 686 17.11 7.92 -13.67
CA VAL A 686 15.75 7.44 -13.40
C VAL A 686 15.61 5.94 -13.62
N SER A 687 16.03 5.44 -14.78
CA SER A 687 15.95 4.00 -15.10
C SER A 687 16.73 3.15 -14.09
N GLY A 688 17.96 3.54 -13.78
CA GLY A 688 18.80 2.83 -12.80
C GLY A 688 18.22 2.81 -11.39
N ILE A 689 17.53 3.88 -10.97
CA ILE A 689 16.84 3.93 -9.67
C ILE A 689 15.67 2.94 -9.67
N LEU A 690 14.80 2.98 -10.70
CA LEU A 690 13.63 2.10 -10.80
C LEU A 690 14.02 0.62 -10.91
N ASP A 691 15.11 0.33 -11.62
CA ASP A 691 15.71 -1.01 -11.72
C ASP A 691 16.24 -1.47 -10.36
N TYR A 692 16.90 -0.59 -9.59
CA TYR A 692 17.36 -0.93 -8.26
C TYR A 692 16.18 -1.31 -7.35
N LEU A 693 15.12 -0.50 -7.32
CA LEU A 693 13.92 -0.76 -6.50
C LEU A 693 13.30 -2.12 -6.87
N LYS A 694 13.12 -2.39 -8.17
CA LYS A 694 12.59 -3.67 -8.67
C LYS A 694 13.47 -4.84 -8.24
N ASN A 695 14.77 -4.75 -8.48
CA ASN A 695 15.68 -5.89 -8.30
C ASN A 695 16.05 -6.17 -6.83
N ASN A 696 15.89 -5.20 -5.93
CA ASN A 696 16.37 -5.32 -4.54
C ASN A 696 15.27 -5.24 -3.48
N LEU A 697 14.13 -4.61 -3.78
CA LEU A 697 13.06 -4.43 -2.80
C LEU A 697 11.81 -5.24 -3.13
N TRP A 698 11.52 -5.53 -4.39
CA TRP A 698 10.31 -6.28 -4.74
C TRP A 698 10.37 -7.72 -4.23
N GLY A 699 9.27 -8.15 -3.63
CA GLY A 699 9.01 -9.55 -3.27
C GLY A 699 7.65 -10.00 -3.80
N GLU A 700 7.30 -11.25 -3.49
CA GLU A 700 6.06 -11.91 -3.96
C GLU A 700 4.77 -11.16 -3.56
N GLN A 701 4.83 -10.40 -2.47
CA GLN A 701 3.68 -9.68 -1.90
C GLN A 701 3.81 -8.15 -2.06
N GLY A 702 4.74 -7.68 -2.87
CA GLY A 702 5.04 -6.27 -3.09
C GLY A 702 6.41 -5.82 -2.56
N PRO A 703 6.76 -4.53 -2.71
CA PRO A 703 8.06 -4.00 -2.35
C PRO A 703 8.28 -3.86 -0.84
N GLN A 704 9.45 -4.27 -0.37
CA GLN A 704 9.96 -3.94 0.94
C GLN A 704 10.21 -2.43 1.04
N PRO A 705 9.80 -1.73 2.11
CA PRO A 705 9.97 -0.28 2.20
C PRO A 705 11.43 0.19 2.29
N PHE A 706 12.32 -0.68 2.77
CA PHE A 706 13.72 -0.38 3.01
C PHE A 706 14.61 -1.56 2.63
N SER A 707 15.86 -1.28 2.25
CA SER A 707 16.88 -2.32 2.11
C SER A 707 17.17 -3.03 3.46
N PRO A 708 17.61 -4.30 3.44
CA PRO A 708 17.78 -5.09 4.68
C PRO A 708 18.71 -4.48 5.74
N ASP A 709 19.68 -3.66 5.35
CA ASP A 709 20.61 -2.99 6.27
C ASP A 709 19.99 -1.82 7.04
N ALA A 710 18.74 -1.43 6.74
CA ALA A 710 18.00 -0.42 7.49
C ALA A 710 17.73 -0.84 8.94
N ASN A 711 17.59 -2.14 9.20
CA ASN A 711 17.07 -2.67 10.47
C ASN A 711 15.74 -2.00 10.88
N ASN A 712 14.90 -1.73 9.90
CA ASN A 712 13.52 -1.27 10.02
C ASN A 712 12.55 -2.44 9.81
N SER A 713 11.27 -2.20 10.07
CA SER A 713 10.20 -3.13 9.76
C SER A 713 10.15 -3.52 8.28
N THR A 714 9.76 -4.76 8.02
CA THR A 714 9.61 -5.34 6.67
C THR A 714 8.15 -5.41 6.21
N LEU A 715 7.27 -4.61 6.85
CA LEU A 715 5.85 -4.54 6.49
C LEU A 715 5.70 -3.84 5.15
N ILE A 716 5.01 -4.48 4.21
CA ILE A 716 4.76 -3.94 2.87
C ILE A 716 3.80 -2.76 3.01
N SER A 717 4.19 -1.61 2.46
CA SER A 717 3.40 -0.38 2.52
C SER A 717 2.76 -0.08 1.17
N THR A 718 1.43 -0.05 1.17
CA THR A 718 0.61 0.30 0.00
C THR A 718 0.70 1.78 -0.33
N HIS A 719 0.92 2.63 0.67
CA HIS A 719 1.05 4.08 0.49
C HIS A 719 2.27 4.46 -0.36
N ILE A 720 3.46 4.03 0.06
CA ILE A 720 4.72 4.35 -0.62
C ILE A 720 4.82 3.67 -1.99
N SER A 721 4.23 2.49 -2.14
CA SER A 721 4.16 1.79 -3.42
C SER A 721 3.25 2.51 -4.42
N GLY A 722 2.26 3.27 -3.96
CA GLY A 722 1.49 4.18 -4.80
C GLY A 722 2.33 5.32 -5.41
N PHE A 723 3.35 5.81 -4.69
CA PHE A 723 4.31 6.77 -5.26
C PHE A 723 5.27 6.11 -6.25
N GLU A 724 5.72 4.88 -6.00
CA GLU A 724 6.53 4.14 -6.97
C GLU A 724 5.74 3.83 -8.25
N LEU A 725 4.45 3.48 -8.11
CA LEU A 725 3.56 3.27 -9.24
C LEU A 725 3.50 4.53 -10.13
N ALA A 726 3.24 5.69 -9.52
CA ALA A 726 3.22 6.96 -10.23
C ALA A 726 4.58 7.29 -10.86
N ALA A 727 5.69 7.05 -10.14
CA ALA A 727 7.04 7.29 -10.64
C ALA A 727 7.38 6.45 -11.88
N ARG A 728 6.93 5.18 -11.91
CA ARG A 728 7.12 4.29 -13.06
C ARG A 728 6.34 4.76 -14.27
N TYR A 729 5.09 5.17 -14.08
CA TYR A 729 4.31 5.74 -15.17
C TYR A 729 4.90 7.05 -15.68
N GLU A 730 5.29 8.01 -14.83
CA GLU A 730 5.93 9.26 -15.30
C GLU A 730 7.26 8.99 -16.05
N ALA A 731 7.96 7.91 -15.72
CA ALA A 731 9.19 7.50 -16.41
C ALA A 731 8.93 6.70 -17.71
N GLY A 732 7.67 6.48 -18.11
CA GLY A 732 7.31 5.65 -19.27
C GLY A 732 7.53 4.14 -19.04
N ASN A 733 7.80 3.69 -17.81
CA ASN A 733 7.97 2.28 -17.46
C ASN A 733 6.60 1.65 -17.10
N THR A 734 5.70 1.64 -18.08
CA THR A 734 4.31 1.19 -17.94
C THR A 734 4.19 -0.31 -17.63
N GLU A 735 5.04 -1.14 -18.24
CA GLU A 735 5.05 -2.60 -17.99
C GLU A 735 5.31 -2.92 -16.51
N ASP A 736 6.34 -2.31 -15.90
CA ASP A 736 6.61 -2.51 -14.48
C ASP A 736 5.55 -1.86 -13.59
N ALA A 737 4.93 -0.76 -14.03
CA ALA A 737 3.82 -0.14 -13.30
C ALA A 737 2.62 -1.10 -13.18
N LEU A 738 2.26 -1.79 -14.28
CA LEU A 738 1.23 -2.81 -14.28
C LEU A 738 1.65 -4.05 -13.46
N ALA A 739 2.90 -4.49 -13.58
CA ALA A 739 3.42 -5.60 -12.79
C ALA A 739 3.37 -5.31 -11.28
N LEU A 740 3.76 -4.09 -10.85
CA LEU A 740 3.66 -3.65 -9.47
C LEU A 740 2.20 -3.61 -8.99
N THR A 741 1.32 -3.07 -9.83
CA THR A 741 -0.13 -3.01 -9.56
C THR A 741 -0.68 -4.41 -9.24
N LYS A 742 -0.39 -5.40 -10.09
CA LYS A 742 -0.85 -6.77 -9.91
C LYS A 742 -0.19 -7.46 -8.72
N THR A 743 1.12 -7.26 -8.52
CA THR A 743 1.88 -7.91 -7.42
C THR A 743 1.37 -7.51 -6.05
N LEU A 744 0.95 -6.25 -5.88
CA LEU A 744 0.59 -5.71 -4.58
C LEU A 744 -0.93 -5.67 -4.34
N TRP A 745 -1.73 -5.23 -5.30
CA TRP A 745 -3.14 -4.92 -5.07
C TRP A 745 -4.11 -6.03 -5.53
N ALA A 746 -3.75 -6.88 -6.50
CA ALA A 746 -4.67 -7.87 -7.07
C ALA A 746 -5.29 -8.79 -6.01
N ARG A 747 -4.50 -9.20 -5.01
CA ARG A 747 -5.01 -10.05 -3.93
C ARG A 747 -6.00 -9.34 -3.00
N MET A 748 -5.88 -8.03 -2.82
CA MET A 748 -6.80 -7.24 -1.99
C MET A 748 -8.15 -7.05 -2.71
N ALA A 749 -8.13 -7.05 -4.04
CA ALA A 749 -9.30 -6.95 -4.90
C ALA A 749 -9.96 -8.33 -5.19
N ASN A 750 -9.28 -9.45 -4.93
CA ASN A 750 -9.79 -10.79 -5.20
C ASN A 750 -10.74 -11.30 -4.09
N PRO A 751 -12.04 -11.54 -4.37
CA PRO A 751 -13.00 -12.05 -3.38
C PRO A 751 -12.66 -13.43 -2.79
N SER A 752 -11.80 -14.20 -3.47
CA SER A 752 -11.33 -15.51 -3.00
C SER A 752 -10.16 -15.44 -2.02
N ASP A 753 -9.51 -14.27 -1.84
CA ASP A 753 -8.46 -14.11 -0.83
C ASP A 753 -9.08 -14.20 0.59
N PRO A 754 -8.47 -14.96 1.52
CA PRO A 754 -9.00 -15.15 2.88
C PRO A 754 -9.08 -13.86 3.71
N PHE A 755 -8.43 -12.78 3.26
CA PHE A 755 -8.45 -11.47 3.90
C PHE A 755 -9.11 -10.38 3.05
N TYR A 756 -9.81 -10.76 1.97
CA TYR A 756 -10.58 -9.82 1.15
C TYR A 756 -11.51 -8.94 2.02
N THR A 757 -11.71 -7.71 1.60
CA THR A 757 -12.63 -6.77 2.26
C THR A 757 -13.40 -5.90 1.26
N GLY A 758 -13.19 -6.09 -0.04
CA GLY A 758 -13.61 -5.11 -1.05
C GLY A 758 -12.87 -3.78 -0.96
N ALA A 759 -11.83 -3.66 -0.13
CA ALA A 759 -11.07 -2.44 0.08
C ALA A 759 -9.57 -2.74 0.23
N PHE A 760 -8.74 -1.71 0.04
CA PHE A 760 -7.29 -1.79 0.17
C PHE A 760 -6.81 -1.60 1.60
N TRP A 761 -5.75 -2.34 1.93
CA TRP A 761 -5.27 -2.47 3.29
C TRP A 761 -4.18 -1.46 3.63
N GLU A 762 -4.05 -1.16 4.91
CA GLU A 762 -3.02 -0.26 5.43
C GLU A 762 -1.60 -0.80 5.13
N ASN A 763 -1.37 -2.08 5.41
CA ASN A 763 -0.13 -2.82 5.17
C ASN A 763 -0.37 -4.32 5.38
N HIS A 764 0.59 -5.14 4.98
CA HIS A 764 0.64 -6.57 5.31
C HIS A 764 2.08 -7.04 5.50
N GLN A 765 2.21 -8.24 6.06
CA GLN A 765 3.51 -8.88 6.25
C GLN A 765 4.08 -9.37 4.91
N GLN A 766 5.40 -9.55 4.82
CA GLN A 766 6.07 -10.06 3.62
C GLN A 766 5.54 -11.43 3.14
N ASN A 767 5.01 -12.24 4.05
CA ASN A 767 4.40 -13.54 3.73
C ASN A 767 2.91 -13.44 3.31
N GLY A 768 2.36 -12.23 3.17
CA GLY A 768 0.98 -12.00 2.81
C GLY A 768 -0.02 -12.06 3.97
N ASP A 769 0.42 -12.40 5.18
CA ASP A 769 -0.48 -12.43 6.34
C ASP A 769 -0.78 -11.02 6.87
N LEU A 770 -1.91 -10.88 7.56
CA LEU A 770 -2.28 -9.66 8.25
C LEU A 770 -1.28 -9.37 9.37
N THR A 771 -0.92 -8.10 9.57
CA THR A 771 0.03 -7.66 10.59
C THR A 771 -0.48 -7.95 12.02
N ASP A 772 -1.68 -7.46 12.34
CA ASP A 772 -2.32 -7.66 13.64
C ASP A 772 -3.84 -7.36 13.56
N ALA A 773 -4.55 -7.55 14.67
CA ALA A 773 -5.99 -7.28 14.77
C ALA A 773 -6.36 -5.79 14.81
N ASN A 774 -5.38 -4.89 14.88
CA ASN A 774 -5.57 -3.44 14.94
C ASN A 774 -5.60 -2.81 13.55
N LYS A 775 -4.74 -3.26 12.63
CA LYS A 775 -4.56 -2.68 11.28
C LYS A 775 -5.86 -2.59 10.49
N SER A 776 -6.05 -1.48 9.76
CA SER A 776 -7.22 -1.27 8.91
C SER A 776 -7.10 -2.06 7.61
N LEU A 777 -8.14 -2.79 7.24
CA LEU A 777 -8.28 -3.44 5.93
C LEU A 777 -9.16 -2.62 4.95
N ALA A 778 -9.34 -1.34 5.28
CA ALA A 778 -9.85 -0.30 4.40
C ALA A 778 -9.13 0.99 4.78
N HIS A 779 -8.15 1.41 3.96
CA HIS A 779 -7.28 2.56 4.24
C HIS A 779 -7.00 3.37 2.98
N SER A 780 -7.45 4.63 2.95
CA SER A 780 -7.49 5.49 1.76
C SER A 780 -6.10 5.75 1.18
N TRP A 781 -5.05 5.70 1.99
CA TRP A 781 -3.69 5.92 1.50
C TRP A 781 -3.22 4.89 0.46
N ALA A 782 -3.94 3.78 0.31
CA ALA A 782 -3.62 2.64 -0.54
C ALA A 782 -4.29 2.72 -1.92
N SER A 783 -5.14 3.72 -2.15
CA SER A 783 -5.92 3.90 -3.38
C SER A 783 -5.14 4.42 -4.58
N GLY A 784 -3.79 4.36 -4.53
CA GLY A 784 -2.91 4.77 -5.61
C GLY A 784 -3.35 4.27 -7.00
N PRO A 785 -3.62 2.96 -7.20
CA PRO A 785 -3.97 2.43 -8.51
C PRO A 785 -5.17 3.13 -9.18
N THR A 786 -6.22 3.48 -8.43
CA THR A 786 -7.44 4.11 -8.98
C THR A 786 -7.12 5.39 -9.75
N TRP A 787 -6.43 6.34 -9.12
CA TRP A 787 -6.10 7.60 -9.80
C TRP A 787 -4.96 7.44 -10.80
N ASN A 788 -4.01 6.53 -10.57
CA ASN A 788 -2.91 6.29 -11.51
C ASN A 788 -3.45 5.73 -12.84
N MET A 789 -4.33 4.73 -12.82
CA MET A 789 -4.86 4.16 -14.05
C MET A 789 -5.68 5.19 -14.85
N SER A 790 -6.49 6.02 -14.19
CA SER A 790 -7.18 7.12 -14.86
C SER A 790 -6.22 8.21 -15.39
N ALA A 791 -5.12 8.48 -14.68
CA ALA A 791 -4.16 9.51 -15.09
C ALA A 791 -3.17 9.07 -16.18
N TYR A 792 -2.88 7.77 -16.29
CA TYR A 792 -1.84 7.24 -17.19
C TYR A 792 -2.36 6.25 -18.23
N LEU A 793 -3.26 5.33 -17.88
CA LEU A 793 -3.83 4.39 -18.85
C LEU A 793 -4.88 5.07 -19.72
N LEU A 794 -5.82 5.82 -19.12
CA LEU A 794 -6.67 6.75 -19.90
C LEU A 794 -5.90 8.01 -20.31
N GLY A 795 -4.88 8.38 -19.52
CA GLY A 795 -3.97 9.48 -19.86
C GLY A 795 -4.47 10.87 -19.50
N VAL A 796 -5.53 11.01 -18.70
CA VAL A 796 -6.17 12.32 -18.43
C VAL A 796 -5.51 13.01 -17.23
N LYS A 797 -4.88 14.17 -17.45
CA LYS A 797 -4.29 14.98 -16.37
C LYS A 797 -4.60 16.48 -16.52
N PRO A 798 -4.80 17.20 -15.40
CA PRO A 798 -4.91 18.65 -15.44
C PRO A 798 -3.53 19.27 -15.69
N VAL A 799 -3.48 20.25 -16.60
CA VAL A 799 -2.29 21.10 -16.81
C VAL A 799 -2.48 22.40 -16.05
N GLU A 800 -3.60 23.07 -16.30
CA GLU A 800 -4.04 24.26 -15.58
C GLU A 800 -5.09 23.91 -14.50
N PRO A 801 -5.23 24.74 -13.44
CA PRO A 801 -6.19 24.49 -12.36
C PRO A 801 -7.61 24.23 -12.85
N GLY A 802 -8.25 23.21 -12.29
CA GLY A 802 -9.65 22.86 -12.59
C GLY A 802 -9.86 22.31 -14.00
N PHE A 803 -8.83 21.72 -14.61
CA PHE A 803 -8.86 21.23 -16.00
C PHE A 803 -9.24 22.32 -17.02
N ALA A 804 -8.95 23.59 -16.72
CA ALA A 804 -9.07 24.66 -17.70
C ALA A 804 -8.25 24.35 -18.96
N THR A 805 -7.08 23.75 -18.75
CA THR A 805 -6.39 22.97 -19.77
C THR A 805 -5.97 21.60 -19.25
N TRP A 806 -5.85 20.65 -20.17
CA TRP A 806 -5.65 19.24 -19.84
C TRP A 806 -4.77 18.54 -20.90
N THR A 807 -4.30 17.35 -20.54
CA THR A 807 -3.65 16.42 -21.46
C THR A 807 -4.40 15.11 -21.47
N VAL A 808 -4.48 14.47 -22.65
CA VAL A 808 -4.84 13.06 -22.84
C VAL A 808 -3.65 12.35 -23.46
N LYS A 809 -2.87 11.66 -22.64
CA LYS A 809 -1.66 10.91 -23.03
C LYS A 809 -1.74 9.46 -22.51
N PRO A 810 -2.44 8.56 -23.21
CA PRO A 810 -2.63 7.18 -22.77
C PRO A 810 -1.34 6.36 -22.89
N HIS A 811 -1.10 5.50 -21.90
CA HIS A 811 0.00 4.55 -21.83
C HIS A 811 -0.55 3.14 -22.07
N LEU A 812 -0.28 2.56 -23.23
CA LEU A 812 -0.98 1.34 -23.68
C LEU A 812 -0.43 0.05 -23.04
N SER A 813 0.90 -0.09 -22.93
CA SER A 813 1.56 -1.36 -22.55
C SER A 813 1.06 -2.53 -23.43
N ASP A 814 0.76 -3.66 -22.80
CA ASP A 814 0.27 -4.93 -23.33
C ASP A 814 -1.25 -5.07 -23.25
N LEU A 815 -1.98 -4.00 -22.89
CA LEU A 815 -3.44 -4.00 -22.86
C LEU A 815 -4.02 -3.82 -24.26
N GLU A 816 -5.05 -4.58 -24.62
CA GLU A 816 -5.70 -4.49 -25.93
C GLU A 816 -6.57 -3.23 -26.05
N TRP A 817 -7.20 -2.82 -24.95
CA TRP A 817 -8.05 -1.63 -24.91
C TRP A 817 -8.20 -1.09 -23.49
N SER A 818 -8.55 0.19 -23.39
CA SER A 818 -9.06 0.80 -22.17
C SER A 818 -10.09 1.87 -22.51
N GLU A 819 -11.12 1.96 -21.67
CA GLU A 819 -12.22 2.90 -21.81
C GLU A 819 -12.59 3.46 -20.45
N GLY A 820 -12.84 4.76 -20.36
CA GLY A 820 -13.19 5.38 -19.09
C GLY A 820 -13.61 6.82 -19.18
N GLN A 821 -14.06 7.32 -18.04
CA GLN A 821 -14.50 8.69 -17.84
C GLN A 821 -13.76 9.30 -16.65
N VAL A 822 -13.18 10.48 -16.85
CA VAL A 822 -12.53 11.26 -15.82
C VAL A 822 -13.34 12.54 -15.59
N PRO A 823 -13.96 12.71 -14.42
CA PRO A 823 -14.74 13.91 -14.15
C PRO A 823 -13.82 15.12 -14.03
N THR A 824 -14.30 16.28 -14.48
CA THR A 824 -13.64 17.59 -14.27
C THR A 824 -14.64 18.63 -13.78
N PRO A 825 -14.21 19.77 -13.22
CA PRO A 825 -15.14 20.84 -12.83
C PRO A 825 -16.00 21.39 -13.98
N SER A 826 -15.52 21.28 -15.22
CA SER A 826 -16.20 21.80 -16.43
C SER A 826 -17.05 20.75 -17.15
N GLY A 827 -17.09 19.51 -16.67
CA GLY A 827 -17.70 18.36 -17.33
C GLY A 827 -16.69 17.22 -17.55
N ASP A 828 -17.16 16.08 -18.00
CA ASP A 828 -16.32 14.88 -18.03
C ASP A 828 -15.43 14.82 -19.28
N ILE A 829 -14.21 14.30 -19.12
CA ILE A 829 -13.36 13.88 -20.24
C ILE A 829 -13.51 12.36 -20.38
N LYS A 830 -13.97 11.90 -21.54
CA LYS A 830 -14.10 10.47 -21.85
C LYS A 830 -12.98 10.06 -22.78
N VAL A 831 -12.37 8.91 -22.51
CA VAL A 831 -11.29 8.36 -23.33
C VAL A 831 -11.59 6.91 -23.62
N LYS A 832 -11.44 6.53 -24.87
CA LYS A 832 -11.46 5.14 -25.32
C LYS A 832 -10.29 4.93 -26.26
N TRP A 833 -9.51 3.89 -26.04
CA TRP A 833 -8.51 3.48 -27.00
C TRP A 833 -8.45 1.97 -27.15
N SER A 834 -7.96 1.54 -28.30
CA SER A 834 -7.67 0.12 -28.58
C SER A 834 -6.42 0.01 -29.42
N GLN A 835 -5.69 -1.09 -29.26
CA GLN A 835 -4.58 -1.48 -30.12
C GLN A 835 -4.72 -2.94 -30.56
N ASP A 836 -4.16 -3.27 -31.72
CA ASP A 836 -4.20 -4.63 -32.29
C ASP A 836 -2.82 -5.15 -32.70
N ASP A 837 -2.79 -6.42 -33.09
CA ASP A 837 -1.58 -7.11 -33.58
C ASP A 837 -1.04 -6.53 -34.90
N ASP A 838 -1.84 -5.71 -35.61
CA ASP A 838 -1.49 -5.04 -36.87
C ASP A 838 -0.90 -3.63 -36.64
N GLU A 839 -0.52 -3.33 -35.40
CA GLU A 839 0.06 -2.05 -34.99
C GLU A 839 -0.89 -0.87 -35.37
N VAL A 840 -2.21 -1.07 -35.24
CA VAL A 840 -3.23 -0.01 -35.24
C VAL A 840 -3.41 0.46 -33.81
N VAL A 841 -3.54 1.78 -33.62
CA VAL A 841 -4.12 2.36 -32.40
C VAL A 841 -5.28 3.25 -32.80
N GLU A 842 -6.45 3.03 -32.21
CA GLU A 842 -7.57 3.98 -32.26
C GLU A 842 -7.67 4.69 -30.92
N LEU A 843 -7.96 5.98 -30.94
CA LEU A 843 -8.16 6.82 -29.77
C LEU A 843 -9.34 7.76 -30.00
N ASP A 844 -10.40 7.59 -29.22
CA ASP A 844 -11.56 8.48 -29.14
C ASP A 844 -11.51 9.27 -27.84
N VAL A 845 -11.74 10.58 -27.93
CA VAL A 845 -11.71 11.51 -26.81
C VAL A 845 -12.91 12.46 -26.91
N THR A 846 -13.74 12.48 -25.87
CA THR A 846 -14.78 13.50 -25.69
C THR A 846 -14.34 14.47 -24.60
N VAL A 847 -14.39 15.77 -24.88
CA VAL A 847 -13.93 16.83 -23.96
C VAL A 847 -15.00 17.91 -23.78
N PRO A 848 -15.12 18.50 -22.58
CA PRO A 848 -16.17 19.47 -22.28
C PRO A 848 -15.91 20.85 -22.91
N ASP A 849 -16.99 21.54 -23.28
CA ASP A 849 -16.97 22.91 -23.79
C ASP A 849 -16.24 23.87 -22.85
N GLY A 850 -15.54 24.85 -23.42
CA GLY A 850 -14.84 25.87 -22.65
C GLY A 850 -13.54 25.40 -21.99
N THR A 851 -13.06 24.21 -22.34
CA THR A 851 -11.71 23.71 -22.01
C THR A 851 -10.87 23.56 -23.27
N SER A 852 -9.55 23.48 -23.13
CA SER A 852 -8.63 23.23 -24.25
C SER A 852 -7.47 22.36 -23.80
N GLY A 853 -6.79 21.67 -24.71
CA GLY A 853 -5.76 20.73 -24.29
C GLY A 853 -5.00 20.08 -25.42
N GLU A 854 -4.17 19.13 -25.03
CA GLU A 854 -3.38 18.34 -25.97
C GLU A 854 -3.77 16.86 -25.89
N ILE A 855 -4.00 16.27 -27.06
CA ILE A 855 -4.20 14.83 -27.24
C ILE A 855 -2.92 14.25 -27.84
N TRP A 856 -2.31 13.32 -27.10
CA TRP A 856 -1.08 12.65 -27.47
C TRP A 856 -1.46 11.27 -28.01
N VAL A 857 -1.47 11.11 -29.33
CA VAL A 857 -1.87 9.88 -30.00
C VAL A 857 -0.69 8.90 -30.02
N PRO A 858 -0.79 7.73 -29.37
CA PRO A 858 0.30 6.75 -29.37
C PRO A 858 0.65 6.28 -30.79
N LEU A 859 1.94 6.08 -31.04
CA LEU A 859 2.44 5.52 -32.29
C LEU A 859 2.81 4.05 -32.06
N ALA A 860 2.15 3.15 -32.78
CA ALA A 860 2.45 1.72 -32.68
C ALA A 860 3.88 1.37 -33.13
N ALA A 861 4.47 2.18 -34.02
CA ALA A 861 5.86 2.07 -34.47
C ALA A 861 6.41 3.45 -34.88
N GLU A 862 7.74 3.58 -35.00
CA GLU A 862 8.39 4.84 -35.40
C GLU A 862 7.91 5.38 -36.76
N ASN A 863 7.57 4.48 -37.68
CA ASN A 863 7.07 4.82 -39.02
C ASN A 863 5.53 4.94 -39.08
N SER A 864 4.83 4.84 -37.95
CA SER A 864 3.40 5.11 -37.89
C SER A 864 3.10 6.58 -38.16
N VAL A 865 1.92 6.83 -38.72
CA VAL A 865 1.35 8.17 -38.94
C VAL A 865 -0.04 8.17 -38.34
N SER A 866 -0.39 9.22 -37.58
CA SER A 866 -1.75 9.41 -37.11
C SER A 866 -2.57 10.30 -38.05
N VAL A 867 -3.86 10.00 -38.15
CA VAL A 867 -4.88 10.84 -38.78
C VAL A 867 -5.82 11.30 -37.69
N GLY A 868 -5.93 12.62 -37.50
CA GLY A 868 -6.81 13.22 -36.51
C GLY A 868 -8.09 13.78 -37.09
N SER A 869 -9.08 13.97 -36.21
CA SER A 869 -10.38 14.56 -36.53
C SER A 869 -10.30 16.04 -36.91
N GLU A 870 -11.30 16.52 -37.65
CA GLU A 870 -11.45 17.95 -37.95
C GLU A 870 -11.57 18.76 -36.66
N GLY A 871 -10.84 19.87 -36.54
CA GLY A 871 -10.78 20.68 -35.32
C GLY A 871 -9.54 20.41 -34.44
N ALA A 872 -8.84 19.29 -34.62
CA ALA A 872 -7.57 19.01 -33.96
C ALA A 872 -6.37 19.51 -34.80
N THR A 873 -5.45 20.25 -34.20
CA THR A 873 -4.28 20.82 -34.90
C THR A 873 -3.02 20.05 -34.54
N PHE A 874 -2.38 19.40 -35.52
CA PHE A 874 -1.11 18.70 -35.30
C PHE A 874 0.01 19.68 -34.91
N LYS A 875 0.68 19.41 -33.80
CA LYS A 875 1.76 20.25 -33.22
C LYS A 875 3.15 19.68 -33.46
N GLY A 876 3.28 18.36 -33.48
CA GLY A 876 4.55 17.69 -33.65
C GLY A 876 4.54 16.25 -33.16
N ARG A 877 5.73 15.65 -33.15
CA ARG A 877 5.98 14.29 -32.66
C ARG A 877 6.97 14.34 -31.51
N GLU A 878 6.65 13.69 -30.40
CA GLU A 878 7.45 13.66 -29.18
C GLU A 878 7.19 12.35 -28.42
N ASP A 879 8.24 11.73 -27.88
CA ASP A 879 8.17 10.53 -27.03
C ASP A 879 7.37 9.34 -27.57
N GLY A 880 7.33 9.15 -28.89
CA GLY A 880 6.52 8.08 -29.51
C GLY A 880 5.04 8.43 -29.67
N TYR A 881 4.68 9.71 -29.60
CA TYR A 881 3.34 10.21 -29.81
C TYR A 881 3.29 11.27 -30.90
N ASP A 882 2.18 11.31 -31.64
CA ASP A 882 1.80 12.48 -32.43
C ASP A 882 0.89 13.38 -31.57
N VAL A 883 1.26 14.65 -31.41
CA VAL A 883 0.60 15.60 -30.49
C VAL A 883 -0.34 16.51 -31.28
N TYR A 884 -1.59 16.59 -30.81
CA TYR A 884 -2.63 17.44 -31.37
C TYR A 884 -3.16 18.42 -30.32
N GLU A 885 -3.26 19.69 -30.69
CA GLU A 885 -3.91 20.73 -29.89
C GLU A 885 -5.39 20.81 -30.24
N VAL A 886 -6.22 20.87 -29.20
CA VAL A 886 -7.67 20.99 -29.27
C VAL A 886 -8.09 22.26 -28.53
N ALA A 887 -8.82 23.13 -29.23
CA ALA A 887 -9.15 24.48 -28.75
C ALA A 887 -10.54 24.63 -28.12
N ASP A 888 -11.43 23.64 -28.27
CA ASP A 888 -12.79 23.68 -27.73
C ASP A 888 -13.34 22.26 -27.49
N GLY A 889 -14.47 22.18 -26.78
CA GLY A 889 -15.21 20.96 -26.53
C GLY A 889 -15.63 20.22 -27.79
N GLY A 890 -15.77 18.90 -27.69
CA GLY A 890 -16.17 18.06 -28.81
C GLY A 890 -15.69 16.62 -28.71
N ASP A 891 -16.00 15.86 -29.76
CA ASP A 891 -15.59 14.47 -29.95
C ASP A 891 -14.46 14.41 -30.99
N TYR A 892 -13.36 13.78 -30.63
CA TYR A 892 -12.16 13.66 -31.44
C TYR A 892 -11.72 12.21 -31.54
N SER A 893 -11.66 11.68 -32.75
CA SER A 893 -11.13 10.36 -33.08
C SER A 893 -9.78 10.47 -33.78
N PHE A 894 -8.87 9.56 -33.45
CA PHE A 894 -7.54 9.46 -34.03
C PHE A 894 -7.22 8.00 -34.34
N THR A 895 -6.71 7.77 -35.55
CA THR A 895 -6.17 6.47 -35.96
C THR A 895 -4.68 6.61 -36.18
N SER A 896 -3.88 5.81 -35.49
CA SER A 896 -2.44 5.67 -35.69
C SER A 896 -2.15 4.33 -36.32
N ALA A 897 -1.40 4.34 -37.42
CA ALA A 897 -1.16 3.14 -38.21
C ALA A 897 0.22 3.14 -38.85
N VAL A 898 0.83 1.97 -38.92
CA VAL A 898 2.07 1.75 -39.66
C VAL A 898 1.88 2.14 -41.12
N THR A 899 2.78 2.97 -41.63
CA THR A 899 2.87 3.27 -43.06
C THR A 899 3.98 2.43 -43.70
N ILE A 900 3.63 1.59 -44.67
CA ILE A 900 4.61 0.90 -45.51
C ILE A 900 5.37 1.95 -46.32
N LYS A 901 6.70 1.98 -46.19
CA LYS A 901 7.58 2.82 -47.00
C LYS A 901 8.58 1.95 -47.73
N ALA A 902 8.93 2.36 -48.93
CA ALA A 902 9.92 1.69 -49.75
C ALA A 902 10.71 2.69 -50.57
N ASP A 903 12.02 2.48 -50.65
CA ASP A 903 12.84 3.12 -51.67
C ASP A 903 12.56 2.51 -53.05
N THR A 904 12.97 3.20 -54.11
CA THR A 904 12.90 2.62 -55.46
C THR A 904 13.83 1.41 -55.54
N PRO A 905 13.31 0.18 -55.75
CA PRO A 905 14.17 -1.00 -55.76
C PRO A 905 15.07 -1.00 -57.00
N VAL A 906 16.25 -1.62 -56.87
CA VAL A 906 17.30 -1.62 -57.89
C VAL A 906 17.50 -3.04 -58.41
N ILE A 907 17.54 -3.20 -59.73
CA ILE A 907 17.89 -4.47 -60.36
C ILE A 907 19.40 -4.55 -60.54
N GLU A 908 20.00 -5.60 -60.00
CA GLU A 908 21.40 -5.97 -60.17
C GLU A 908 21.54 -7.31 -60.90
N GLY A 909 22.74 -7.59 -61.43
CA GLY A 909 23.06 -8.89 -62.03
C GLY A 909 23.48 -8.83 -63.50
N ASP A 910 23.70 -10.02 -64.08
CA ASP A 910 24.27 -10.18 -65.41
C ASP A 910 23.18 -10.03 -66.50
N LEU A 911 23.18 -8.90 -67.22
CA LEU A 911 22.23 -8.60 -68.31
C LEU A 911 22.51 -9.36 -69.62
N LYS A 912 22.58 -10.69 -69.56
CA LYS A 912 22.73 -11.61 -70.71
C LYS A 912 21.82 -12.81 -70.55
N VAL A 913 21.47 -13.49 -71.65
CA VAL A 913 20.71 -14.76 -71.58
C VAL A 913 21.45 -15.76 -70.67
N GLY A 914 20.72 -16.41 -69.75
CA GLY A 914 21.26 -17.29 -68.72
C GLY A 914 21.81 -16.58 -67.48
N GLY A 915 21.93 -15.24 -67.51
CA GLY A 915 22.28 -14.42 -66.34
C GLY A 915 21.12 -14.30 -65.35
N THR A 916 21.44 -14.18 -64.07
CA THR A 916 20.44 -13.96 -63.01
C THR A 916 20.40 -12.47 -62.67
N LEU A 917 19.20 -11.90 -62.69
CA LEU A 917 18.90 -10.60 -62.12
C LEU A 917 18.38 -10.80 -60.70
N THR A 918 18.75 -9.91 -59.79
CA THR A 918 18.23 -9.85 -58.41
C THR A 918 17.80 -8.43 -58.13
N VAL A 919 16.72 -8.25 -57.37
CA VAL A 919 16.26 -6.92 -56.94
C VAL A 919 16.59 -6.69 -55.47
N THR A 920 17.13 -5.51 -55.17
CA THR A 920 17.42 -5.05 -53.82
C THR A 920 16.65 -3.75 -53.54
N GLY A 921 16.34 -3.48 -52.28
CA GLY A 921 15.66 -2.25 -51.87
C GLY A 921 15.25 -2.31 -50.41
N ASP A 922 15.29 -1.17 -49.75
CA ASP A 922 14.90 -1.04 -48.34
C ASP A 922 13.39 -0.83 -48.22
N TRP A 923 12.77 -1.60 -47.33
CA TRP A 923 11.35 -1.55 -47.00
C TRP A 923 11.21 -1.36 -45.48
N SER A 924 10.31 -0.50 -45.05
CA SER A 924 9.95 -0.35 -43.64
C SER A 924 8.44 -0.52 -43.42
N PRO A 925 8.02 -1.25 -42.36
CA PRO A 925 8.87 -1.94 -41.37
C PRO A 925 9.60 -3.16 -41.98
N ASN A 926 10.70 -3.62 -41.35
CA ASN A 926 11.51 -4.74 -41.85
C ASN A 926 10.73 -6.08 -41.94
N SER A 927 9.60 -6.16 -41.25
CA SER A 927 8.64 -7.26 -41.26
C SER A 927 7.71 -7.28 -42.48
N THR A 928 7.80 -6.27 -43.36
CA THR A 928 7.00 -6.19 -44.61
C THR A 928 7.26 -7.41 -45.49
N GLN A 929 6.19 -8.12 -45.85
CA GLN A 929 6.24 -9.25 -46.77
C GLN A 929 6.29 -8.75 -48.20
N LEU A 930 7.25 -9.24 -49.01
CA LEU A 930 7.48 -8.77 -50.37
C LEU A 930 7.09 -9.80 -51.42
N THR A 931 6.46 -9.32 -52.49
CA THR A 931 6.21 -10.08 -53.72
C THR A 931 6.76 -9.34 -54.93
N TYR A 932 7.14 -10.09 -55.96
CA TYR A 932 7.90 -9.60 -57.10
C TYR A 932 7.23 -10.04 -58.41
N ASP A 933 6.80 -9.06 -59.20
CA ASP A 933 6.28 -9.26 -60.55
C ASP A 933 7.30 -8.74 -61.56
N TRP A 934 8.04 -9.65 -62.17
CA TRP A 934 9.03 -9.33 -63.20
C TRP A 934 8.33 -9.12 -64.54
N TYR A 935 8.74 -8.11 -65.28
CA TYR A 935 8.16 -7.76 -66.57
C TYR A 935 9.21 -7.55 -67.64
N ARG A 936 8.77 -7.76 -68.87
CA ARG A 936 9.47 -7.34 -70.08
C ARG A 936 8.75 -6.13 -70.66
N ILE A 937 9.46 -5.08 -71.04
CA ILE A 937 8.83 -3.89 -71.65
C ILE A 937 7.88 -4.28 -72.80
N GLY A 938 6.63 -3.86 -72.67
CA GLY A 938 5.55 -4.08 -73.64
C GLY A 938 4.86 -5.45 -73.56
N ALA A 939 5.17 -6.29 -72.56
CA ALA A 939 4.40 -7.50 -72.28
C ALA A 939 3.11 -7.14 -71.50
N PRO A 940 1.97 -7.79 -71.78
CA PRO A 940 0.70 -7.52 -71.09
C PRO A 940 0.58 -8.19 -69.72
N THR A 941 1.51 -9.06 -69.35
CA THR A 941 1.53 -9.82 -68.08
C THR A 941 2.97 -9.99 -67.59
N PRO A 942 3.17 -10.24 -66.28
CA PRO A 942 4.47 -10.60 -65.74
C PRO A 942 5.08 -11.81 -66.45
N ILE A 943 6.41 -11.84 -66.56
CA ILE A 943 7.20 -12.99 -67.01
C ILE A 943 7.55 -13.95 -65.87
N GLN A 944 7.51 -13.47 -64.62
CA GLN A 944 7.58 -14.25 -63.39
C GLN A 944 6.86 -13.48 -62.27
N SER A 945 6.12 -14.19 -61.41
CA SER A 945 5.40 -13.65 -60.26
C SER A 945 5.64 -14.54 -59.04
N GLY A 946 5.75 -13.97 -57.84
CA GLY A 946 5.84 -14.73 -56.58
C GLY A 946 6.69 -14.03 -55.53
N THR A 947 7.30 -14.80 -54.63
CA THR A 947 8.16 -14.29 -53.53
C THR A 947 9.66 -14.28 -53.87
N SER A 948 10.02 -14.62 -55.11
CA SER A 948 11.43 -14.67 -55.53
C SER A 948 11.90 -13.30 -56.01
N ASP A 949 12.88 -12.76 -55.28
CA ASP A 949 13.62 -11.53 -55.58
C ASP A 949 14.55 -11.65 -56.80
N SER A 950 14.55 -12.79 -57.49
CA SER A 950 15.53 -13.10 -58.53
C SER A 950 14.86 -13.68 -59.78
N TYR A 951 15.39 -13.34 -60.96
CA TYR A 951 14.90 -13.79 -62.25
C TYR A 951 16.04 -14.23 -63.17
N VAL A 952 15.95 -15.44 -63.72
CA VAL A 952 16.92 -15.94 -64.71
C VAL A 952 16.48 -15.55 -66.12
N LEU A 953 17.32 -14.77 -66.81
CA LEU A 953 17.05 -14.28 -68.16
C LEU A 953 17.04 -15.42 -69.17
N THR A 954 16.01 -15.45 -70.02
CA THR A 954 15.81 -16.48 -71.04
C THR A 954 16.07 -15.95 -72.45
N ASP A 955 16.13 -16.84 -73.45
CA ASP A 955 16.21 -16.44 -74.86
C ASP A 955 15.09 -15.46 -75.29
N ARG A 956 13.95 -15.49 -74.61
CA ARG A 956 12.80 -14.60 -74.89
C ARG A 956 13.04 -13.15 -74.42
N ASP A 957 14.01 -12.92 -73.53
CA ASP A 957 14.35 -11.61 -72.98
C ASP A 957 15.40 -10.87 -73.82
N LYS A 958 16.03 -11.56 -74.77
CA LYS A 958 17.05 -11.00 -75.65
C LYS A 958 16.58 -9.72 -76.35
N ASN A 959 17.44 -8.70 -76.34
CA ASN A 959 17.19 -7.36 -76.88
C ASN A 959 16.02 -6.60 -76.23
N ARG A 960 15.49 -7.09 -75.10
CA ARG A 960 14.42 -6.47 -74.33
C ARG A 960 14.99 -5.86 -73.05
N ARG A 961 14.21 -4.96 -72.45
CA ARG A 961 14.48 -4.40 -71.13
C ARG A 961 13.54 -5.03 -70.12
N ILE A 962 14.05 -5.25 -68.92
CA ILE A 962 13.33 -5.85 -67.81
C ILE A 962 13.06 -4.77 -66.77
N TYR A 963 11.95 -4.87 -66.06
CA TYR A 963 11.68 -4.14 -64.82
C TYR A 963 10.94 -5.09 -63.88
N VAL A 964 10.87 -4.76 -62.59
CA VAL A 964 10.07 -5.52 -61.62
C VAL A 964 9.18 -4.54 -60.85
N GLU A 965 7.95 -4.96 -60.60
CA GLU A 965 7.06 -4.33 -59.62
C GLU A 965 7.20 -5.12 -58.33
N VAL A 966 7.61 -4.44 -57.26
CA VAL A 966 7.74 -5.04 -55.94
C VAL A 966 6.59 -4.56 -55.09
N THR A 967 5.79 -5.48 -54.58
CA THR A 967 4.64 -5.18 -53.74
C THR A 967 4.92 -5.63 -52.31
N GLY A 968 4.93 -4.67 -51.39
CA GLY A 968 5.03 -4.91 -49.96
C GLY A 968 3.66 -4.91 -49.28
N SER A 969 3.45 -5.89 -48.41
CA SER A 969 2.26 -6.04 -47.57
C SER A 969 2.64 -6.21 -46.10
N PHE A 970 1.88 -5.57 -45.21
CA PHE A 970 2.07 -5.64 -43.76
C PHE A 970 0.69 -5.69 -43.09
N GLY A 971 0.41 -6.73 -42.30
CA GLY A 971 -0.90 -6.94 -41.68
C GLY A 971 -2.06 -6.80 -42.67
N THR A 972 -3.11 -6.12 -42.24
CA THR A 972 -4.27 -5.70 -43.06
C THR A 972 -4.04 -4.40 -43.86
N ARG A 973 -2.84 -3.82 -43.87
CA ARG A 973 -2.58 -2.54 -44.52
C ARG A 973 -2.68 -2.63 -46.05
N PRO A 974 -3.14 -1.54 -46.72
CA PRO A 974 -3.10 -1.47 -48.18
C PRO A 974 -1.66 -1.72 -48.69
N PRO A 975 -1.47 -2.66 -49.64
CA PRO A 975 -0.14 -2.96 -50.13
C PRO A 975 0.45 -1.77 -50.90
N LEU A 976 1.77 -1.58 -50.76
CA LEU A 976 2.52 -0.58 -51.52
C LEU A 976 3.27 -1.28 -52.66
N THR A 977 3.01 -0.90 -53.91
CA THR A 977 3.76 -1.38 -55.08
C THR A 977 4.70 -0.30 -55.58
N VAL A 978 6.00 -0.63 -55.66
CA VAL A 978 7.03 0.24 -56.24
C VAL A 978 7.69 -0.45 -57.42
N GLN A 979 7.79 0.27 -58.54
CA GLN A 979 8.42 -0.23 -59.75
C GLN A 979 9.90 0.17 -59.80
N THR A 980 10.77 -0.74 -60.23
CA THR A 980 12.17 -0.41 -60.51
C THR A 980 12.33 0.42 -61.77
N ASP A 981 13.50 1.04 -61.91
CA ASP A 981 13.98 1.49 -63.22
C ASP A 981 14.12 0.31 -64.19
N THR A 982 13.98 0.59 -65.49
CA THR A 982 14.16 -0.43 -66.52
C THR A 982 15.64 -0.70 -66.77
N THR A 983 16.01 -1.96 -66.91
CA THR A 983 17.39 -2.36 -67.22
C THR A 983 17.86 -1.86 -68.59
N GLY A 984 19.17 -2.03 -68.85
CA GLY A 984 19.70 -2.08 -70.21
C GLY A 984 19.09 -3.23 -71.04
N LYS A 985 19.35 -3.26 -72.35
CA LYS A 985 18.90 -4.38 -73.20
C LYS A 985 19.69 -5.65 -72.86
N VAL A 986 18.99 -6.76 -72.68
CA VAL A 986 19.61 -8.08 -72.44
C VAL A 986 20.46 -8.50 -73.64
N ALA A 987 21.75 -8.74 -73.40
CA ALA A 987 22.73 -9.14 -74.40
C ALA A 987 22.56 -10.61 -74.83
N LYS A 988 23.04 -10.92 -76.04
CA LYS A 988 23.26 -12.31 -76.47
C LYS A 988 24.53 -12.80 -75.79
N GLU A 989 24.54 -14.05 -75.32
CA GLU A 989 25.66 -14.78 -74.69
C GLU A 989 27.06 -14.19 -74.91
#